data_AF-A0A2E7DK23-F1
#
_entry.id   AF-A0A2E7DK23-F1
#
_cell.length_a   1.000
_cell.length_b   1.000
_cell.length_c   1.000
_cell.angle_alpha   90.00
_cell.angle_beta   90.00
_cell.angle_gamma   90.00
#
_symmetry.space_group_name_H-M   'P 1'
#
loop_
_entity.id
_entity.type
_entity.pdbx_description
1 polymer ?
#
loop_
_entity_poly.entity_id
_entity_poly.type
_entity_poly.pdbx_seq_one_letter_code
_entity_poly.pdbx_strand_id
1 'polypeptide(L)'
;MTKGIASIFIALFFAQGSLLAAELKTFDGHAYELVSTPMTWSEAKSFAQGKGGELVRIDSFQENYFVKNLMSLTETSAADGGGSNYIWLGANDIGQEDEWAWYDNTELNASSISSRPLWGNGEGHGAGFSEPDNFNGSQDCLAMGVTSWPKANPGFYGTAGQWNDLNCNNSLSFAIEYVIDATFSDNTLRIEHLQVGEETYWATLALKECENICFQITNANKTSIPIPDNFYSQYEENTLKLERVNVGESAYDVGLEVLNINDLTFQLKSGYLTGSLNYVPTDTWVTAEPDELGLKTSEIQKAIDYAFAEGQNTQGLVILRHGAIVAEKYADGSNKDSIATSWSVAKSFTSALIGIAIDKGFISSVDVPAAGYVPEWAGDDRKNITLKNLLQMSSGLYEDGNDGEVMYVGLKDSDGNYVTDSNGVIQQVNNLQYAINRTVSPERAHWLGAGYNWNYANGDTQIIGSILLQAANKSFGSFAEEYLFSKIGISAEWWTDAFHNYMPWCCLDMTTRDFAKFGLLFARDGKWGSEQIISQDWVIESTAPTVIILPSMQTGYGYQWWPDRSGEWYFALGSRSQLIYVHPGLDIVVVRNSTVEFVGDTKSRRDISYHLTQFPANWGNVEFFQFIIDAAKMN
;
A
#
# COMPACT_ATOMS: atom_id res chain seq x y z
N MET A 1 11.48 18.63 48.91
CA MET A 1 10.95 18.08 47.65
C MET A 1 9.78 17.13 47.93
N THR A 2 8.81 17.54 48.77
CA THR A 2 7.72 16.68 49.26
C THR A 2 6.38 17.42 49.27
N LYS A 3 6.13 18.22 48.23
CA LYS A 3 4.86 18.94 48.04
C LYS A 3 4.22 18.78 46.65
N GLY A 4 4.84 18.06 45.72
CA GLY A 4 4.31 17.85 44.36
C GLY A 4 3.49 16.56 44.17
N ILE A 5 3.64 15.56 45.04
CA ILE A 5 3.09 14.20 44.79
C ILE A 5 1.68 14.02 45.39
N ALA A 6 1.33 14.77 46.44
CA ALA A 6 0.01 14.71 47.07
C ALA A 6 -1.11 15.39 46.25
N SER A 7 -0.77 16.26 45.29
CA SER A 7 -1.76 16.92 44.42
C SER A 7 -2.25 16.03 43.27
N ILE A 8 -1.49 15.00 42.91
CA ILE A 8 -1.83 14.07 41.83
C ILE A 8 -3.05 13.20 42.21
N PHE A 9 -3.19 12.82 43.48
CA PHE A 9 -4.33 12.00 43.95
C PHE A 9 -5.58 12.79 44.36
N ILE A 10 -5.47 14.08 44.66
CA ILE A 10 -6.61 14.91 45.13
C ILE A 10 -7.35 15.55 43.94
N ALA A 11 -6.68 15.77 42.80
CA ALA A 11 -7.33 16.20 41.55
C ALA A 11 -8.15 15.09 40.86
N LEU A 12 -8.10 13.87 41.39
CA LEU A 12 -8.66 12.64 40.83
C LEU A 12 -10.13 12.39 41.24
N PHE A 13 -10.76 13.29 42.02
CA PHE A 13 -12.10 13.05 42.58
C PHE A 13 -13.14 14.17 42.42
N PHE A 14 -12.81 15.33 41.85
CA PHE A 14 -13.80 16.40 41.66
C PHE A 14 -13.46 17.32 40.49
N ALA A 15 -14.13 17.16 39.34
CA ALA A 15 -14.35 18.24 38.37
C ALA A 15 -15.43 17.89 37.32
N GLN A 16 -16.70 18.11 37.68
CA GLN A 16 -17.76 18.17 36.68
C GLN A 16 -17.61 19.41 35.79
N GLY A 17 -17.49 19.19 34.48
CA GLY A 17 -17.62 20.24 33.47
C GLY A 17 -17.51 19.66 32.06
N SER A 18 -18.64 19.36 31.41
CA SER A 18 -18.67 18.91 30.02
C SER A 18 -18.57 20.11 29.06
N LEU A 19 -17.44 20.23 28.37
CA LEU A 19 -17.36 20.92 27.09
C LEU A 19 -17.77 19.92 26.00
N LEU A 20 -18.73 20.31 25.15
CA LEU A 20 -19.02 19.56 23.93
C LEU A 20 -17.73 19.56 23.08
N ALA A 21 -17.11 18.39 22.95
CA ALA A 21 -15.86 18.20 22.24
C ALA A 21 -16.06 18.46 20.74
N ALA A 22 -15.04 19.04 20.11
CA ALA A 22 -14.94 19.02 18.65
C ALA A 22 -14.81 17.55 18.23
N GLU A 23 -15.51 17.15 17.16
CA GLU A 23 -15.39 15.79 16.62
C GLU A 23 -13.98 15.63 16.03
N LEU A 24 -13.11 14.94 16.76
CA LEU A 24 -11.76 14.62 16.32
C LEU A 24 -11.79 13.40 15.41
N LYS A 25 -10.99 13.42 14.34
CA LYS A 25 -10.70 12.23 13.54
C LYS A 25 -9.31 11.72 13.89
N THR A 26 -9.10 10.42 13.89
CA THR A 26 -7.80 9.81 14.24
C THR A 26 -7.17 9.12 13.04
N PHE A 27 -5.84 9.18 12.98
CA PHE A 27 -5.05 8.46 11.99
C PHE A 27 -3.65 8.20 12.54
N ASP A 28 -3.19 6.95 12.45
CA ASP A 28 -1.85 6.48 12.82
C ASP A 28 -1.20 7.16 14.04
N GLY A 29 -1.93 7.21 15.16
CA GLY A 29 -1.43 7.75 16.43
C GLY A 29 -1.54 9.25 16.63
N HIS A 30 -2.29 9.92 15.76
CA HIS A 30 -2.60 11.33 15.83
C HIS A 30 -4.10 11.58 15.83
N ALA A 31 -4.52 12.63 16.51
CA ALA A 31 -5.87 13.19 16.45
C ALA A 31 -5.85 14.51 15.68
N TYR A 32 -6.88 14.72 14.86
CA TYR A 32 -6.98 15.88 13.99
C TYR A 32 -8.26 16.66 14.28
N GLU A 33 -8.09 17.96 14.53
CA GLU A 33 -9.18 18.91 14.70
C GLU A 33 -9.27 19.83 13.48
N LEU A 34 -10.42 19.84 12.83
CA LEU A 34 -10.69 20.72 11.70
C LEU A 34 -10.93 22.16 12.16
N VAL A 35 -10.18 23.11 11.60
CA VAL A 35 -10.36 24.55 11.83
C VAL A 35 -10.82 25.21 10.53
N SER A 36 -12.12 25.50 10.45
CA SER A 36 -12.75 26.11 9.27
C SER A 36 -12.65 27.64 9.23
N THR A 37 -12.20 28.28 10.32
CA THR A 37 -11.96 29.72 10.34
C THR A 37 -10.63 29.99 9.63
N PRO A 38 -10.65 30.66 8.47
CA PRO A 38 -9.43 30.84 7.68
C PRO A 38 -8.46 31.78 8.38
N MET A 39 -7.17 31.45 8.40
CA MET A 39 -6.11 32.21 9.05
C MET A 39 -4.88 32.29 8.14
N THR A 40 -4.04 33.32 8.34
CA THR A 40 -2.68 33.30 7.77
C THR A 40 -1.89 32.14 8.34
N TRP A 41 -0.84 31.69 7.65
CA TRP A 41 -0.06 30.54 8.11
C TRP A 41 0.51 30.77 9.53
N SER A 42 1.01 31.99 9.80
CA SER A 42 1.57 32.34 11.12
C SER A 42 0.51 32.38 12.24
N GLU A 43 -0.71 32.83 11.93
CA GLU A 43 -1.85 32.81 12.86
C GLU A 43 -2.33 31.39 13.10
N ALA A 44 -2.43 30.57 12.05
CA ALA A 44 -2.82 29.16 12.13
C ALA A 44 -1.84 28.35 12.98
N LYS A 45 -0.53 28.53 12.79
CA LYS A 45 0.53 27.94 13.63
C LYS A 45 0.37 28.36 15.10
N SER A 46 0.24 29.67 15.35
CA SER A 46 0.07 30.18 16.71
C SER A 46 -1.22 29.68 17.37
N PHE A 47 -2.29 29.52 16.58
CA PHE A 47 -3.57 28.99 17.04
C PHE A 47 -3.47 27.51 17.42
N ALA A 48 -2.85 26.68 16.57
CA ALA A 48 -2.59 25.27 16.85
C ALA A 48 -1.79 25.10 18.14
N GLN A 49 -0.67 25.83 18.26
CA GLN A 49 0.20 25.81 19.44
C GLN A 49 -0.50 26.30 20.70
N GLY A 50 -1.36 27.30 20.59
CA GLY A 50 -2.20 27.78 21.68
C GLY A 50 -3.19 26.74 22.21
N LYS A 51 -3.52 25.71 21.40
CA LYS A 51 -4.35 24.58 21.79
C LYS A 51 -3.55 23.35 22.22
N GLY A 52 -2.21 23.42 22.20
CA GLY A 52 -1.33 22.31 22.56
C GLY A 52 -1.18 21.26 21.45
N GLY A 53 -1.54 21.59 20.22
CA GLY A 53 -1.24 20.81 19.02
C GLY A 53 -0.38 21.61 18.06
N GLU A 54 -0.21 21.10 16.85
CA GLU A 54 0.61 21.74 15.81
C GLU A 54 -0.14 21.75 14.48
N LEU A 55 0.36 22.49 13.49
CA LEU A 55 -0.14 22.35 12.12
C LEU A 55 0.26 20.99 11.57
N VAL A 56 -0.64 20.39 10.80
CA VAL A 56 -0.45 19.05 10.23
C VAL A 56 0.91 18.89 9.56
N ARG A 57 1.66 17.92 10.05
CA ARG A 57 2.84 17.34 9.42
C ARG A 57 2.41 16.11 8.62
N ILE A 58 3.15 15.78 7.57
CA ILE A 58 2.91 14.56 6.80
C ILE A 58 4.17 13.70 6.91
N ASP A 59 4.03 12.51 7.48
CA ASP A 59 5.11 11.53 7.64
C ASP A 59 4.88 10.25 6.79
N SER A 60 3.70 10.09 6.18
CA SER A 60 3.43 8.99 5.23
C SER A 60 2.50 9.39 4.08
N PHE A 61 2.53 8.63 2.98
CA PHE A 61 1.55 8.80 1.88
C PHE A 61 0.11 8.59 2.37
N GLN A 62 -0.08 7.65 3.29
CA GLN A 62 -1.37 7.31 3.85
C GLN A 62 -1.93 8.45 4.68
N GLU A 63 -1.06 9.15 5.42
CA GLU A 63 -1.43 10.37 6.13
C GLU A 63 -1.79 11.50 5.15
N ASN A 64 -1.00 11.69 4.08
CA ASN A 64 -1.34 12.65 3.02
C ASN A 64 -2.73 12.38 2.44
N TYR A 65 -3.03 11.12 2.17
CA TYR A 65 -4.33 10.68 1.66
C TYR A 65 -5.45 10.88 2.68
N PHE A 66 -5.19 10.60 3.96
CA PHE A 66 -6.12 10.83 5.06
C PHE A 66 -6.45 12.33 5.19
N VAL A 67 -5.44 13.19 5.27
CA VAL A 67 -5.60 14.65 5.41
C VAL A 67 -6.32 15.24 4.20
N LYS A 68 -5.99 14.81 2.97
CA LYS A 68 -6.74 15.19 1.74
C LYS A 68 -8.23 14.96 1.91
N ASN A 69 -8.62 13.77 2.37
CA ASN A 69 -10.02 13.41 2.51
C ASN A 69 -10.68 14.13 3.68
N LEU A 70 -9.97 14.30 4.81
CA LEU A 70 -10.45 14.98 6.02
C LEU A 70 -10.86 16.41 5.68
N MET A 71 -10.06 17.05 4.85
CA MET A 71 -10.17 18.46 4.50
C MET A 71 -10.93 18.71 3.19
N SER A 72 -11.43 17.66 2.53
CA SER A 72 -11.99 17.71 1.16
C SER A 72 -13.23 18.61 1.01
N LEU A 73 -13.94 18.88 2.11
CA LEU A 73 -15.11 19.77 2.15
C LEU A 73 -14.75 21.24 2.40
N THR A 74 -13.46 21.56 2.51
CA THR A 74 -12.99 22.92 2.73
C THR A 74 -13.15 23.80 1.48
N GLU A 75 -13.57 25.05 1.68
CA GLU A 75 -13.82 26.02 0.60
C GLU A 75 -12.86 27.23 0.58
N THR A 76 -11.78 27.22 1.37
CA THR A 76 -10.77 28.28 1.35
C THR A 76 -9.89 28.17 0.11
N SER A 77 -9.65 29.30 -0.56
CA SER A 77 -8.92 29.34 -1.83
C SER A 77 -7.81 30.38 -1.82
N ALA A 78 -6.79 30.15 -2.65
CA ALA A 78 -5.64 31.03 -2.80
C ALA A 78 -5.47 31.40 -4.29
N ALA A 79 -5.35 32.69 -4.60
CA ALA A 79 -5.30 33.16 -5.98
C ALA A 79 -3.95 32.88 -6.66
N ASP A 80 -2.87 32.98 -5.89
CA ASP A 80 -1.49 32.66 -6.26
C ASP A 80 -1.27 31.15 -6.45
N GLY A 81 -2.09 30.30 -5.82
CA GLY A 81 -2.19 28.85 -6.12
C GLY A 81 -3.16 28.51 -7.28
N GLY A 82 -3.44 29.44 -8.19
CA GLY A 82 -4.36 29.20 -9.31
C GLY A 82 -5.85 29.16 -8.95
N GLY A 83 -6.23 29.68 -7.77
CA GLY A 83 -7.62 29.91 -7.35
C GLY A 83 -8.40 28.68 -6.89
N SER A 84 -7.74 27.53 -6.72
CA SER A 84 -8.32 26.28 -6.21
C SER A 84 -8.47 26.29 -4.69
N ASN A 85 -9.08 25.24 -4.13
CA ASN A 85 -9.24 25.10 -2.68
C ASN A 85 -7.99 24.48 -2.05
N TYR A 86 -7.54 25.09 -0.97
CA TYR A 86 -6.30 24.75 -0.26
C TYR A 86 -6.49 24.76 1.25
N ILE A 87 -5.59 24.07 1.93
CA ILE A 87 -5.41 24.10 3.37
C ILE A 87 -3.94 24.26 3.74
N TRP A 88 -3.67 24.84 4.91
CA TRP A 88 -2.29 24.90 5.42
C TRP A 88 -1.79 23.54 5.91
N LEU A 89 -0.54 23.26 5.59
CA LEU A 89 0.29 22.26 6.26
C LEU A 89 1.37 22.98 7.09
N GLY A 90 2.03 22.24 7.97
CA GLY A 90 2.96 22.79 8.96
C GLY A 90 4.35 23.17 8.45
N ALA A 91 4.67 23.02 7.16
CA ALA A 91 5.98 23.36 6.61
C ALA A 91 6.02 24.74 5.95
N ASN A 92 7.24 25.29 5.87
CA ASN A 92 7.57 26.59 5.29
C ASN A 92 9.07 26.64 4.97
N ASP A 93 9.48 27.59 4.14
CA ASP A 93 10.89 27.94 3.86
C ASP A 93 11.17 29.44 4.09
N ILE A 94 10.32 30.13 4.87
CA ILE A 94 10.44 31.56 5.25
C ILE A 94 11.86 31.92 5.76
N GLY A 95 12.52 30.99 6.45
CA GLY A 95 13.86 31.20 7.01
C GLY A 95 14.96 31.22 5.96
N GLN A 96 14.81 30.41 4.91
CA GLN A 96 15.75 30.27 3.81
C GLN A 96 15.05 29.61 2.62
N GLU A 97 14.92 30.38 1.54
CA GLU A 97 14.36 29.93 0.25
C GLU A 97 14.90 28.55 -0.18
N ASP A 98 14.00 27.69 -0.66
CA ASP A 98 14.26 26.31 -1.10
C ASP A 98 14.66 25.33 0.03
N GLU A 99 14.78 25.79 1.29
CA GLU A 99 15.03 24.95 2.47
C GLU A 99 13.75 24.76 3.29
N TRP A 100 12.89 23.87 2.79
CA TRP A 100 11.62 23.54 3.42
C TRP A 100 11.82 22.80 4.74
N ALA A 101 11.17 23.31 5.79
CA ALA A 101 11.17 22.68 7.10
C ALA A 101 9.77 22.69 7.72
N TRP A 102 9.47 21.64 8.48
CA TRP A 102 8.30 21.59 9.35
C TRP A 102 8.40 22.65 10.45
N TYR A 103 7.29 22.89 11.15
CA TYR A 103 7.16 23.92 12.18
C TYR A 103 8.19 23.83 13.32
N ASP A 104 8.78 22.64 13.53
CA ASP A 104 9.82 22.29 14.51
C ASP A 104 11.25 22.45 13.97
N ASN A 105 11.40 22.93 12.73
CA ASN A 105 12.65 23.05 11.96
C ASN A 105 13.25 21.71 11.51
N THR A 106 12.50 20.61 11.54
CA THR A 106 12.93 19.38 10.87
C THR A 106 12.82 19.57 9.35
N GLU A 107 13.89 19.24 8.63
CA GLU A 107 13.95 19.35 7.17
C GLU A 107 12.87 18.47 6.51
N LEU A 108 12.13 19.05 5.57
CA LEU A 108 11.11 18.35 4.80
C LEU A 108 11.77 17.72 3.56
N ASN A 109 11.82 16.39 3.54
CA ASN A 109 12.20 15.63 2.37
C ASN A 109 11.01 14.79 1.88
N ALA A 110 10.24 15.33 0.95
CA ALA A 110 9.03 14.69 0.40
C ALA A 110 9.31 13.29 -0.16
N SER A 111 10.47 13.09 -0.80
CA SER A 111 10.85 11.79 -1.36
C SER A 111 11.11 10.71 -0.30
N SER A 112 11.39 11.11 0.94
CA SER A 112 11.55 10.17 2.06
C SER A 112 10.22 9.65 2.61
N ILE A 113 9.18 10.48 2.51
CA ILE A 113 7.80 10.20 2.95
C ILE A 113 7.15 9.18 2.02
N SER A 114 7.22 9.42 0.71
CA SER A 114 6.71 8.52 -0.32
C SER A 114 7.36 8.83 -1.64
N SER A 115 7.37 7.80 -2.48
CA SER A 115 7.73 7.95 -3.90
C SER A 115 6.67 8.66 -4.73
N ARG A 116 5.43 8.64 -4.26
CA ARG A 116 4.31 9.22 -5.00
C ARG A 116 4.48 10.73 -4.95
N PRO A 117 4.32 11.44 -6.09
CA PRO A 117 4.60 12.86 -6.16
C PRO A 117 3.64 13.62 -5.25
N LEU A 118 4.16 14.07 -4.11
CA LEU A 118 3.43 14.90 -3.15
C LEU A 118 3.38 16.33 -3.65
N TRP A 119 4.43 16.86 -4.26
CA TRP A 119 4.41 18.16 -4.89
C TRP A 119 3.64 18.15 -6.22
N GLY A 120 2.90 19.22 -6.49
CA GLY A 120 2.35 19.50 -7.80
C GLY A 120 3.44 19.84 -8.81
N ASN A 121 3.01 20.32 -9.97
CA ASN A 121 3.89 20.85 -11.01
C ASN A 121 3.85 22.38 -10.99
N GLY A 122 5.01 23.02 -11.21
CA GLY A 122 5.15 24.48 -11.20
C GLY A 122 5.04 25.13 -12.58
N GLU A 123 5.33 26.44 -12.63
CA GLU A 123 5.37 27.23 -13.86
C GLU A 123 6.34 26.60 -14.88
N GLY A 124 5.81 26.26 -16.06
CA GLY A 124 6.58 25.54 -17.08
C GLY A 124 6.42 24.01 -17.04
N HIS A 125 5.39 23.49 -16.36
CA HIS A 125 4.98 22.09 -16.48
C HIS A 125 5.03 21.57 -17.94
N GLY A 126 5.65 20.41 -18.13
CA GLY A 126 6.01 19.85 -19.44
C GLY A 126 7.45 20.19 -19.90
N ALA A 127 8.11 21.15 -19.26
CA ALA A 127 9.56 21.40 -19.38
C ALA A 127 10.38 20.86 -18.19
N GLY A 128 9.72 20.13 -17.26
CA GLY A 128 10.38 19.45 -16.14
C GLY A 128 10.40 20.21 -14.81
N PHE A 129 9.65 21.31 -14.68
CA PHE A 129 9.52 22.05 -13.42
C PHE A 129 8.43 21.46 -12.53
N SER A 130 8.72 21.35 -11.23
CA SER A 130 7.78 20.93 -10.18
C SER A 130 7.59 22.05 -9.15
N GLU A 131 6.53 21.96 -8.36
CA GLU A 131 6.46 22.72 -7.11
C GLU A 131 7.57 22.22 -6.15
N PRO A 132 8.00 23.04 -5.17
CA PRO A 132 7.66 24.46 -5.00
C PRO A 132 8.29 25.34 -6.10
N ASP A 133 7.57 26.35 -6.58
CA ASP A 133 8.01 27.19 -7.71
C ASP A 133 8.23 28.67 -7.37
N ASN A 134 7.88 29.07 -6.15
CA ASN A 134 7.91 30.43 -5.63
C ASN A 134 7.31 31.45 -6.61
N PHE A 135 6.09 31.22 -7.08
CA PHE A 135 5.40 32.06 -8.04
C PHE A 135 5.39 33.54 -7.60
N ASN A 136 5.98 34.40 -8.44
CA ASN A 136 6.24 35.82 -8.19
C ASN A 136 7.17 36.15 -7.00
N GLY A 137 7.89 35.18 -6.44
CA GLY A 137 8.93 35.37 -5.42
C GLY A 137 8.38 35.72 -4.04
N SER A 138 7.25 35.16 -3.64
CA SER A 138 6.60 35.45 -2.35
C SER A 138 5.79 34.30 -1.75
N GLN A 139 6.10 33.06 -2.11
CA GLN A 139 5.39 31.88 -1.66
C GLN A 139 6.32 31.02 -0.81
N ASP A 140 6.11 31.09 0.51
CA ASP A 140 7.03 30.46 1.47
C ASP A 140 6.35 29.46 2.41
N CYS A 141 5.06 29.15 2.19
CA CYS A 141 4.23 28.35 3.11
C CYS A 141 3.55 27.16 2.43
N LEU A 142 3.66 25.98 3.03
CA LEU A 142 3.18 24.73 2.45
C LEU A 142 1.66 24.65 2.54
N ALA A 143 1.02 24.38 1.41
CA ALA A 143 -0.40 24.08 1.34
C ALA A 143 -0.68 22.80 0.58
N MET A 144 -1.73 22.09 0.97
CA MET A 144 -2.27 20.97 0.21
C MET A 144 -3.50 21.42 -0.57
N GLY A 145 -3.51 21.19 -1.88
CA GLY A 145 -4.70 21.40 -2.69
C GLY A 145 -5.70 20.28 -2.46
N VAL A 146 -6.88 20.60 -1.92
CA VAL A 146 -7.96 19.60 -1.68
C VAL A 146 -8.88 19.43 -2.90
N THR A 147 -8.66 20.24 -3.92
CA THR A 147 -9.25 20.14 -5.26
C THR A 147 -8.13 20.36 -6.28
N SER A 148 -8.22 19.79 -7.48
CA SER A 148 -7.19 19.98 -8.50
C SER A 148 -7.00 21.45 -8.92
N TRP A 149 -5.77 21.85 -9.27
CA TRP A 149 -5.38 23.22 -9.63
C TRP A 149 -4.64 23.30 -10.97
N PRO A 150 -4.68 24.47 -11.63
CA PRO A 150 -5.44 25.68 -11.29
C PRO A 150 -6.95 25.48 -11.51
N LYS A 151 -7.79 26.28 -10.85
CA LYS A 151 -9.26 26.17 -10.96
C LYS A 151 -9.78 26.33 -12.39
N ALA A 152 -9.09 27.11 -13.21
CA ALA A 152 -9.43 27.32 -14.62
C ALA A 152 -9.10 26.11 -15.51
N ASN A 153 -8.16 25.26 -15.09
CA ASN A 153 -7.77 24.03 -15.79
C ASN A 153 -7.44 22.92 -14.78
N PRO A 154 -8.46 22.34 -14.11
CA PRO A 154 -8.24 21.47 -12.95
C PRO A 154 -7.35 20.27 -13.30
N GLY A 155 -6.29 20.07 -12.52
CA GLY A 155 -5.37 18.93 -12.67
C GLY A 155 -4.17 19.21 -13.57
N PHE A 156 -4.09 20.41 -14.16
CA PHE A 156 -2.98 20.76 -15.04
C PHE A 156 -1.66 20.97 -14.29
N TYR A 157 -1.69 21.63 -13.14
CA TYR A 157 -0.50 21.80 -12.29
C TYR A 157 -0.50 20.79 -11.15
N GLY A 158 -1.61 20.59 -10.47
CA GLY A 158 -1.69 19.50 -9.50
C GLY A 158 -3.09 18.97 -9.29
N THR A 159 -3.12 17.76 -8.77
CA THR A 159 -4.34 17.01 -8.46
C THR A 159 -4.60 17.05 -6.95
N ALA A 160 -5.86 16.85 -6.55
CA ALA A 160 -6.23 16.86 -5.15
C ALA A 160 -5.34 15.93 -4.30
N GLY A 161 -4.76 16.47 -3.23
CA GLY A 161 -3.81 15.79 -2.34
C GLY A 161 -2.35 16.11 -2.63
N GLN A 162 -2.02 16.77 -3.75
CA GLN A 162 -0.66 17.28 -3.96
C GLN A 162 -0.46 18.63 -3.22
N TRP A 163 0.79 19.05 -3.13
CA TRP A 163 1.27 20.20 -2.39
C TRP A 163 1.62 21.33 -3.35
N ASN A 164 1.54 22.54 -2.81
CA ASN A 164 1.88 23.80 -3.46
C ASN A 164 2.46 24.74 -2.39
N ASP A 165 3.41 25.59 -2.75
CA ASP A 165 3.89 26.68 -1.92
C ASP A 165 3.05 27.93 -2.18
N LEU A 166 2.51 28.53 -1.12
CA LEU A 166 1.64 29.69 -1.25
C LEU A 166 2.15 30.85 -0.41
N ASN A 167 1.70 32.06 -0.77
CA ASN A 167 1.97 33.24 0.02
C ASN A 167 1.36 33.06 1.42
N CYS A 168 2.20 33.15 2.44
CA CYS A 168 1.84 32.92 3.84
C CYS A 168 0.72 33.83 4.37
N ASN A 169 0.42 34.95 3.67
CA ASN A 169 -0.65 35.88 4.01
C ASN A 169 -2.03 35.46 3.47
N ASN A 170 -2.13 34.40 2.68
CA ASN A 170 -3.43 33.81 2.34
C ASN A 170 -4.16 33.39 3.61
N SER A 171 -5.49 33.53 3.63
CA SER A 171 -6.30 33.03 4.75
C SER A 171 -6.90 31.69 4.36
N LEU A 172 -6.35 30.61 4.90
CA LEU A 172 -6.78 29.24 4.60
C LEU A 172 -7.23 28.52 5.87
N SER A 173 -8.14 27.57 5.70
CA SER A 173 -8.48 26.60 6.74
C SER A 173 -7.32 25.63 6.92
N PHE A 174 -7.32 24.92 8.04
CA PHE A 174 -6.26 24.00 8.40
C PHE A 174 -6.80 22.95 9.37
N ALA A 175 -6.00 21.93 9.64
CA ALA A 175 -6.23 21.04 10.75
C ALA A 175 -5.14 21.23 11.80
N ILE A 176 -5.51 21.02 13.06
CA ILE A 176 -4.57 20.89 14.17
C ILE A 176 -4.34 19.41 14.38
N GLU A 177 -3.08 19.03 14.47
CA GLU A 177 -2.63 17.68 14.77
C GLU A 177 -2.19 17.59 16.23
N TYR A 178 -2.62 16.53 16.91
CA TYR A 178 -2.23 16.20 18.28
C TYR A 178 -1.66 14.77 18.31
N VAL A 179 -0.45 14.60 18.82
CA VAL A 179 0.12 13.27 19.08
C VAL A 179 -0.66 12.63 20.24
N ILE A 180 -1.19 11.43 20.03
CA ILE A 180 -1.97 10.69 21.04
C ILE A 180 -1.36 9.32 21.37
N ASP A 181 -0.62 8.70 20.46
CA ASP A 181 0.05 7.42 20.73
C ASP A 181 1.15 7.62 21.78
N ALA A 182 1.26 6.64 22.68
CA ALA A 182 2.38 6.58 23.60
C ALA A 182 3.63 6.07 22.86
N THR A 183 4.81 6.51 23.28
CA THR A 183 6.09 6.07 22.69
C THR A 183 7.03 5.59 23.77
N PHE A 184 7.64 4.42 23.57
CA PHE A 184 8.71 3.91 24.40
C PHE A 184 10.05 3.95 23.65
N SER A 185 10.96 4.79 24.13
CA SER A 185 12.32 4.94 23.62
C SER A 185 13.25 5.35 24.75
N ASP A 186 14.54 5.01 24.63
CA ASP A 186 15.57 5.40 25.62
C ASP A 186 15.18 5.09 27.09
N ASN A 187 14.64 3.88 27.32
CA ASN A 187 14.14 3.42 28.62
C ASN A 187 13.05 4.32 29.24
N THR A 188 12.35 5.09 28.41
CA THR A 188 11.33 6.05 28.82
C THR A 188 10.05 5.82 28.03
N LEU A 189 8.93 5.61 28.73
CA LEU A 189 7.60 5.57 28.17
C LEU A 189 6.96 6.96 28.31
N ARG A 190 6.68 7.60 27.18
CA ARG A 190 5.94 8.86 27.10
C ARG A 190 4.51 8.58 26.69
N ILE A 191 3.57 9.09 27.46
CA ILE A 191 2.14 9.00 27.21
C ILE A 191 1.67 10.44 27.04
N GLU A 192 1.34 10.82 25.81
CA GLU A 192 0.94 12.20 25.50
C GLU A 192 -0.52 12.46 25.92
N HIS A 193 -1.34 11.41 25.90
CA HIS A 193 -2.75 11.49 26.25
C HIS A 193 -3.16 10.31 27.15
N LEU A 194 -3.43 10.60 28.42
CA LEU A 194 -3.87 9.63 29.42
C LEU A 194 -5.12 10.15 30.12
N GLN A 195 -6.24 9.47 29.92
CA GLN A 195 -7.46 9.74 30.68
C GLN A 195 -7.37 9.13 32.08
N VAL A 196 -7.65 9.95 33.10
CA VAL A 196 -7.68 9.54 34.50
C VAL A 196 -8.94 10.14 35.14
N GLY A 197 -10.03 9.36 35.15
CA GLY A 197 -11.35 9.85 35.55
C GLY A 197 -11.90 10.86 34.53
N GLU A 198 -12.31 12.03 35.00
CA GLU A 198 -12.84 13.12 34.16
C GLU A 198 -11.73 14.03 33.58
N GLU A 199 -10.47 13.75 33.88
CA GLU A 199 -9.33 14.62 33.61
C GLU A 199 -8.32 13.92 32.68
N THR A 200 -7.56 14.71 31.94
CA THR A 200 -6.50 14.21 31.04
C THR A 200 -5.13 14.69 31.46
N TYR A 201 -4.14 13.83 31.27
CA TYR A 201 -2.76 14.07 31.62
C TYR A 201 -1.85 13.64 30.49
N TRP A 202 -0.67 14.25 30.40
CA TRP A 202 0.50 13.58 29.82
C TRP A 202 1.33 13.01 30.98
N ALA A 203 2.07 11.94 30.71
CA ALA A 203 2.93 11.29 31.69
C ALA A 203 4.22 10.76 31.07
N THR A 204 5.31 10.81 31.84
CA THR A 204 6.59 10.20 31.51
C THR A 204 6.93 9.17 32.57
N LEU A 205 7.11 7.92 32.15
CA LEU A 205 7.49 6.82 33.02
C LEU A 205 8.88 6.32 32.65
N ALA A 206 9.77 6.21 33.64
CA ALA A 206 11.09 5.63 33.44
C ALA A 206 11.06 4.13 33.76
N LEU A 207 11.80 3.35 32.97
CA LEU A 207 12.04 1.95 33.27
C LEU A 207 12.76 1.82 34.62
N LYS A 208 12.28 0.91 35.46
CA LYS A 208 12.77 0.67 36.82
C LYS A 208 13.03 -0.81 37.02
N GLU A 209 14.12 -1.12 37.73
CA GLU A 209 14.41 -2.49 38.14
C GLU A 209 13.31 -3.03 39.07
N CYS A 210 12.74 -4.17 38.70
CA CYS A 210 11.87 -4.98 39.53
C CYS A 210 11.97 -6.45 39.06
N GLU A 211 11.15 -7.35 39.63
CA GLU A 211 11.14 -8.76 39.22
C GLU A 211 10.68 -8.96 37.76
N ASN A 212 9.85 -8.03 37.26
CA ASN A 212 9.37 -7.98 35.88
C ASN A 212 9.86 -6.68 35.18
N ILE A 213 9.16 -6.25 34.14
CA ILE A 213 9.33 -4.91 33.56
C ILE A 213 8.47 -3.93 34.37
N CYS A 214 9.10 -2.94 35.00
CA CYS A 214 8.40 -1.90 35.75
C CYS A 214 8.68 -0.51 35.21
N PHE A 215 7.69 0.35 35.37
CA PHE A 215 7.69 1.73 34.95
C PHE A 215 7.32 2.60 36.14
N GLN A 216 8.09 3.65 36.41
CA GLN A 216 7.79 4.61 37.46
C GLN A 216 7.46 5.96 36.83
N ILE A 217 6.32 6.57 37.19
CA ILE A 217 6.03 7.95 36.80
C ILE A 217 7.11 8.87 37.36
N THR A 218 7.83 9.54 36.48
CA THR A 218 8.86 10.53 36.81
C THR A 218 8.34 11.96 36.65
N ASN A 219 7.40 12.15 35.74
CA ASN A 219 6.77 13.43 35.49
C ASN A 219 5.35 13.23 34.92
N ALA A 220 4.44 14.12 35.25
CA ALA A 220 3.08 14.14 34.69
C ALA A 220 2.44 15.49 34.98
N ASN A 221 1.64 16.02 34.06
CA ASN A 221 0.81 17.20 34.28
C ASN A 221 -0.50 17.09 33.53
N LYS A 222 -1.51 17.86 33.96
CA LYS A 222 -2.76 17.99 33.23
C LYS A 222 -2.50 18.52 31.82
N THR A 223 -3.22 17.99 30.85
CA THR A 223 -3.23 18.48 29.47
C THR A 223 -4.61 18.99 29.10
N SER A 224 -4.68 19.89 28.13
CA SER A 224 -5.93 20.37 27.53
C SER A 224 -6.16 19.82 26.13
N ILE A 225 -5.34 18.86 25.70
CA ILE A 225 -5.49 18.19 24.40
C ILE A 225 -6.85 17.49 24.38
N PRO A 226 -7.70 17.72 23.35
CA PRO A 226 -9.01 17.10 23.27
C PRO A 226 -8.90 15.57 23.14
N ILE A 227 -9.88 14.84 23.66
CA ILE A 227 -9.92 13.36 23.60
C ILE A 227 -10.70 12.95 22.35
N PRO A 228 -10.17 12.07 21.47
CA PRO A 228 -10.97 11.44 20.44
C PRO A 228 -12.00 10.50 21.05
N ASP A 229 -13.21 10.42 20.49
CA ASP A 229 -14.29 9.59 21.04
C ASP A 229 -13.94 8.09 21.14
N ASN A 230 -12.98 7.61 20.33
CA ASN A 230 -12.67 6.20 20.11
C ASN A 230 -11.22 5.79 20.45
N PHE A 231 -10.48 6.55 21.26
CA PHE A 231 -9.08 6.21 21.61
C PHE A 231 -8.84 6.27 23.12
N TYR A 232 -8.43 5.15 23.73
CA TYR A 232 -8.61 4.93 25.18
C TYR A 232 -7.33 4.59 25.93
N SER A 233 -6.26 5.37 25.75
CA SER A 233 -5.19 5.38 26.76
C SER A 233 -5.75 5.91 28.08
N GLN A 234 -6.04 5.01 29.02
CA GLN A 234 -6.80 5.32 30.23
C GLN A 234 -6.29 4.57 31.46
N TYR A 235 -6.44 5.21 32.61
CA TYR A 235 -6.23 4.59 33.91
C TYR A 235 -7.56 4.17 34.53
N GLU A 236 -7.80 2.87 34.61
CA GLU A 236 -8.99 2.29 35.24
C GLU A 236 -8.64 1.00 35.98
N GLU A 237 -9.37 0.71 37.06
CA GLU A 237 -9.23 -0.56 37.80
C GLU A 237 -7.77 -0.88 38.21
N ASN A 238 -7.01 0.13 38.64
CA ASN A 238 -5.58 0.04 38.97
C ASN A 238 -4.66 -0.37 37.81
N THR A 239 -5.09 -0.17 36.56
CA THR A 239 -4.32 -0.49 35.36
C THR A 239 -4.28 0.70 34.42
N LEU A 240 -3.09 1.05 33.95
CA LEU A 240 -2.92 1.89 32.76
C LEU A 240 -3.09 0.99 31.54
N LYS A 241 -4.20 1.17 30.81
CA LYS A 241 -4.42 0.57 29.51
C LYS A 241 -3.95 1.58 28.48
N LEU A 242 -2.95 1.23 27.69
CA LEU A 242 -2.36 2.09 26.68
C LEU A 242 -2.53 1.39 25.34
N GLU A 243 -3.17 2.06 24.40
CA GLU A 243 -3.32 1.56 23.04
C GLU A 243 -2.16 2.05 22.18
N ARG A 244 -1.72 1.21 21.24
CA ARG A 244 -0.69 1.55 20.24
C ARG A 244 0.57 2.24 20.81
N VAL A 245 1.14 1.67 21.86
CA VAL A 245 2.46 2.10 22.36
C VAL A 245 3.52 1.78 21.30
N ASN A 246 4.09 2.82 20.70
CA ASN A 246 5.15 2.70 19.70
C ASN A 246 6.48 2.26 20.35
N VAL A 247 7.03 1.15 19.85
CA VAL A 247 8.29 0.54 20.28
C VAL A 247 9.09 0.17 19.02
N GLY A 248 9.98 1.06 18.59
CA GLY A 248 10.68 0.90 17.31
C GLY A 248 9.70 0.88 16.13
N GLU A 249 9.75 -0.18 15.31
CA GLU A 249 8.89 -0.35 14.13
C GLU A 249 7.57 -1.10 14.43
N SER A 250 7.19 -1.20 15.70
CA SER A 250 6.03 -1.96 16.16
C SER A 250 5.20 -1.15 17.14
N ALA A 251 3.89 -1.43 17.18
CA ALA A 251 2.96 -0.82 18.11
C ALA A 251 2.35 -1.90 19.01
N TYR A 252 2.14 -1.60 20.29
CA TYR A 252 1.63 -2.56 21.26
C TYR A 252 0.49 -2.00 22.11
N ASP A 253 -0.54 -2.80 22.34
CA ASP A 253 -1.52 -2.53 23.39
C ASP A 253 -0.99 -3.05 24.72
N VAL A 254 -0.75 -2.13 25.65
CA VAL A 254 0.00 -2.35 26.89
C VAL A 254 -0.91 -2.15 28.09
N GLY A 255 -0.89 -3.13 29.00
CA GLY A 255 -1.51 -3.03 30.32
C GLY A 255 -0.44 -2.91 31.40
N LEU A 256 -0.41 -1.81 32.15
CA LEU A 256 0.48 -1.63 33.30
C LEU A 256 -0.33 -1.60 34.60
N GLU A 257 -0.18 -2.62 35.44
CA GLU A 257 -0.88 -2.73 36.72
C GLU A 257 -0.09 -1.99 37.81
N VAL A 258 -0.78 -1.29 38.72
CA VAL A 258 -0.13 -0.63 39.87
C VAL A 258 0.62 -1.66 40.71
N LEU A 259 1.94 -1.49 40.83
CA LEU A 259 2.78 -2.26 41.75
C LEU A 259 2.90 -1.56 43.10
N ASN A 260 3.13 -0.24 43.08
CA ASN A 260 3.23 0.57 44.29
C ASN A 260 2.66 1.96 44.05
N ILE A 261 1.52 2.23 44.69
CA ILE A 261 0.79 3.48 44.54
C ILE A 261 1.53 4.67 45.17
N ASN A 262 2.38 4.44 46.18
CA ASN A 262 3.04 5.52 46.93
C ASN A 262 4.17 6.18 46.14
N ASP A 263 4.80 5.44 45.24
CA ASP A 263 5.86 5.94 44.37
C ASP A 263 5.47 5.89 42.87
N LEU A 264 4.19 5.61 42.57
CA LEU A 264 3.62 5.51 41.22
C LEU A 264 4.39 4.56 40.31
N THR A 265 4.73 3.39 40.85
CA THR A 265 5.35 2.30 40.09
C THR A 265 4.28 1.35 39.57
N PHE A 266 4.36 1.03 38.28
CA PHE A 266 3.52 0.08 37.57
C PHE A 266 4.37 -1.08 37.06
N GLN A 267 3.79 -2.25 36.99
CA GLN A 267 4.40 -3.44 36.38
C GLN A 267 3.69 -3.76 35.06
N LEU A 268 4.45 -4.18 34.05
CA LEU A 268 3.90 -4.69 32.81
C LEU A 268 3.08 -5.95 33.10
N LYS A 269 1.78 -5.89 32.76
CA LYS A 269 0.83 -6.99 32.90
C LYS A 269 0.58 -7.69 31.57
N SER A 270 0.49 -6.92 30.50
CA SER A 270 0.27 -7.40 29.14
C SER A 270 0.90 -6.46 28.12
N GLY A 271 1.29 -7.02 26.97
CA GLY A 271 1.73 -6.28 25.80
C GLY A 271 1.37 -7.11 24.56
N TYR A 272 0.40 -6.65 23.78
CA TYR A 272 -0.07 -7.32 22.58
C TYR A 272 0.34 -6.50 21.37
N LEU A 273 1.01 -7.13 20.40
CA LEU A 273 1.36 -6.47 19.15
C LEU A 273 0.09 -6.11 18.38
N THR A 274 0.00 -4.87 17.91
CA THR A 274 -1.14 -4.35 17.14
C THR A 274 -0.69 -3.83 15.76
N GLY A 275 -1.66 -3.57 14.88
CA GLY A 275 -1.43 -3.12 13.51
C GLY A 275 -0.93 -1.68 13.46
N SER A 276 -0.04 -1.38 12.50
CA SER A 276 0.46 -0.03 12.22
C SER A 276 0.92 0.09 10.77
N LEU A 277 1.15 1.32 10.30
CA LEU A 277 1.72 1.56 8.97
C LEU A 277 3.13 0.97 8.77
N ASN A 278 3.83 0.65 9.86
CA ASN A 278 5.18 0.10 9.81
C ASN A 278 5.23 -1.40 10.13
N TYR A 279 4.19 -1.95 10.77
CA TYR A 279 4.14 -3.37 11.14
C TYR A 279 4.19 -4.28 9.91
N VAL A 280 5.13 -5.22 9.88
CA VAL A 280 5.20 -6.28 8.86
C VAL A 280 4.98 -7.66 9.48
N PRO A 281 4.16 -8.53 8.85
CA PRO A 281 3.88 -9.87 9.37
C PRO A 281 5.08 -10.81 9.22
N THR A 282 5.25 -11.69 10.21
CA THR A 282 6.22 -12.79 10.17
C THR A 282 5.50 -14.12 9.91
N ASP A 283 5.80 -15.16 10.67
CA ASP A 283 4.99 -16.39 10.71
C ASP A 283 3.69 -16.19 11.51
N THR A 284 3.67 -15.15 12.36
CA THR A 284 2.50 -14.74 13.14
C THR A 284 1.88 -13.47 12.55
N TRP A 285 0.55 -13.40 12.59
CA TRP A 285 -0.21 -12.25 12.13
C TRP A 285 -0.91 -11.60 13.31
N VAL A 286 -0.86 -10.27 13.35
CA VAL A 286 -1.79 -9.47 14.14
C VAL A 286 -3.17 -9.57 13.48
N THR A 287 -4.18 -9.75 14.31
CA THR A 287 -5.60 -9.70 13.93
C THR A 287 -6.26 -8.56 14.71
N ALA A 288 -7.15 -7.82 14.06
CA ALA A 288 -7.92 -6.75 14.68
C ALA A 288 -9.37 -6.83 14.19
N GLU A 289 -10.32 -6.36 14.98
CA GLU A 289 -11.67 -6.12 14.48
C GLU A 289 -11.68 -4.92 13.51
N PRO A 290 -12.59 -4.87 12.52
CA PRO A 290 -12.58 -3.79 11.53
C PRO A 290 -12.66 -2.38 12.14
N ASP A 291 -13.48 -2.19 13.17
CA ASP A 291 -13.72 -0.90 13.83
C ASP A 291 -12.52 -0.41 14.64
N GLU A 292 -11.72 -1.31 15.22
CA GLU A 292 -10.44 -0.98 15.88
C GLU A 292 -9.47 -0.26 14.93
N LEU A 293 -9.57 -0.49 13.62
CA LEU A 293 -8.75 0.15 12.59
C LEU A 293 -9.53 1.14 11.71
N GLY A 294 -10.65 1.65 12.21
CA GLY A 294 -11.44 2.69 11.55
C GLY A 294 -12.22 2.22 10.33
N LEU A 295 -12.50 0.92 10.21
CA LEU A 295 -13.30 0.36 9.14
C LEU A 295 -14.74 0.09 9.63
N LYS A 296 -15.72 0.39 8.77
CA LYS A 296 -17.12 0.03 9.03
C LYS A 296 -17.29 -1.48 8.91
N THR A 297 -17.47 -2.16 10.03
CA THR A 297 -17.70 -3.61 10.12
C THR A 297 -18.81 -4.09 9.18
N SER A 298 -19.88 -3.31 9.01
CA SER A 298 -20.99 -3.64 8.10
C SER A 298 -20.58 -3.74 6.63
N GLU A 299 -19.65 -2.91 6.17
CA GLU A 299 -19.18 -2.93 4.77
C GLU A 299 -18.18 -4.08 4.55
N ILE A 300 -17.33 -4.36 5.55
CA ILE A 300 -16.47 -5.55 5.53
C ILE A 300 -17.31 -6.84 5.49
N GLN A 301 -18.41 -6.89 6.25
CA GLN A 301 -19.33 -8.04 6.20
C GLN A 301 -19.95 -8.22 4.80
N LYS A 302 -20.35 -7.13 4.13
CA LYS A 302 -20.84 -7.22 2.73
C LYS A 302 -19.79 -7.79 1.79
N ALA A 303 -18.51 -7.40 1.96
CA ALA A 303 -17.42 -7.97 1.16
C ALA A 303 -17.26 -9.48 1.40
N ILE A 304 -17.31 -9.92 2.66
CA ILE A 304 -17.26 -11.35 3.01
C ILE A 304 -18.45 -12.10 2.41
N ASP A 305 -19.66 -11.57 2.55
CA ASP A 305 -20.88 -12.19 2.03
C ASP A 305 -20.85 -12.27 0.49
N TYR A 306 -20.40 -11.20 -0.18
CA TYR A 306 -20.20 -11.18 -1.63
C TYR A 306 -19.19 -12.25 -2.05
N ALA A 307 -18.07 -12.35 -1.36
CA ALA A 307 -17.00 -13.29 -1.69
C ALA A 307 -17.41 -14.76 -1.51
N PHE A 308 -18.27 -15.05 -0.54
CA PHE A 308 -18.72 -16.41 -0.20
C PHE A 308 -20.16 -16.72 -0.63
N ALA A 309 -20.76 -15.86 -1.46
CA ALA A 309 -22.06 -16.14 -2.06
C ALA A 309 -22.02 -17.43 -2.90
N GLU A 310 -23.19 -18.05 -3.07
CA GLU A 310 -23.33 -19.29 -3.83
C GLU A 310 -22.74 -19.15 -5.25
N GLY A 311 -21.90 -20.11 -5.64
CA GLY A 311 -21.27 -20.13 -6.96
C GLY A 311 -20.03 -19.22 -7.10
N GLN A 312 -19.61 -18.49 -6.07
CA GLN A 312 -18.37 -17.71 -6.14
C GLN A 312 -17.12 -18.58 -6.14
N ASN A 313 -17.17 -19.77 -5.53
CA ASN A 313 -16.04 -20.70 -5.49
C ASN A 313 -14.79 -20.07 -4.87
N THR A 314 -14.95 -19.26 -3.82
CA THR A 314 -13.83 -18.67 -3.06
C THR A 314 -13.27 -19.71 -2.09
N GLN A 315 -11.97 -19.97 -2.15
CA GLN A 315 -11.23 -20.81 -1.19
C GLN A 315 -10.85 -20.06 0.06
N GLY A 316 -10.32 -18.85 -0.11
CA GLY A 316 -9.71 -18.05 0.93
C GLY A 316 -9.86 -16.58 0.61
N LEU A 317 -10.18 -15.80 1.63
CA LEU A 317 -10.25 -14.34 1.62
C LEU A 317 -9.44 -13.83 2.81
N VAL A 318 -8.51 -12.91 2.56
CA VAL A 318 -7.77 -12.17 3.60
C VAL A 318 -7.88 -10.68 3.28
N ILE A 319 -8.32 -9.88 4.24
CA ILE A 319 -8.39 -8.42 4.17
C ILE A 319 -7.43 -7.86 5.21
N LEU A 320 -6.48 -7.04 4.77
CA LEU A 320 -5.51 -6.36 5.61
C LEU A 320 -5.81 -4.87 5.70
N ARG A 321 -5.52 -4.29 6.86
CA ARG A 321 -5.46 -2.85 7.10
C ARG A 321 -4.35 -2.58 8.11
N HIS A 322 -3.45 -1.62 7.83
CA HIS A 322 -2.32 -1.32 8.73
C HIS A 322 -1.49 -2.57 9.09
N GLY A 323 -1.27 -3.44 8.11
CA GLY A 323 -0.56 -4.73 8.27
C GLY A 323 -1.28 -5.81 9.08
N ALA A 324 -2.39 -5.51 9.76
CA ALA A 324 -3.19 -6.48 10.51
C ALA A 324 -4.28 -7.13 9.65
N ILE A 325 -4.64 -8.38 9.95
CA ILE A 325 -5.80 -9.05 9.35
C ILE A 325 -7.06 -8.52 10.03
N VAL A 326 -7.92 -7.85 9.28
CA VAL A 326 -9.24 -7.35 9.75
C VAL A 326 -10.39 -8.29 9.40
N ALA A 327 -10.19 -9.15 8.41
CA ALA A 327 -11.11 -10.22 8.09
C ALA A 327 -10.38 -11.36 7.40
N GLU A 328 -10.72 -12.59 7.77
CA GLU A 328 -10.23 -13.79 7.12
C GLU A 328 -11.31 -14.87 7.13
N LYS A 329 -11.52 -15.52 5.99
CA LYS A 329 -12.49 -16.62 5.87
C LYS A 329 -12.02 -17.62 4.82
N TYR A 330 -12.33 -18.89 5.06
CA TYR A 330 -12.01 -20.00 4.17
C TYR A 330 -13.25 -20.83 3.86
N ALA A 331 -13.24 -21.49 2.70
CA ALA A 331 -14.25 -22.49 2.34
C ALA A 331 -14.16 -23.73 3.23
N ASP A 332 -15.25 -24.49 3.28
CA ASP A 332 -15.28 -25.77 3.97
C ASP A 332 -14.15 -26.70 3.47
N GLY A 333 -13.37 -27.24 4.40
CA GLY A 333 -12.21 -28.08 4.11
C GLY A 333 -10.93 -27.32 3.77
N SER A 334 -10.97 -26.00 3.68
CA SER A 334 -9.79 -25.11 3.54
C SER A 334 -9.51 -24.35 4.83
N ASN A 335 -8.27 -23.85 4.96
CA ASN A 335 -7.80 -23.06 6.09
C ASN A 335 -6.62 -22.16 5.67
N LYS A 336 -6.04 -21.42 6.62
CA LYS A 336 -4.90 -20.52 6.40
C LYS A 336 -3.63 -21.15 5.81
N ASP A 337 -3.47 -22.47 5.94
CA ASP A 337 -2.31 -23.20 5.45
C ASP A 337 -2.61 -23.86 4.08
N SER A 338 -3.82 -23.66 3.53
CA SER A 338 -4.23 -24.21 2.25
C SER A 338 -3.57 -23.45 1.10
N ILE A 339 -2.97 -24.20 0.18
CA ILE A 339 -2.31 -23.64 -1.00
C ILE A 339 -3.33 -23.19 -2.02
N ALA A 340 -3.07 -22.04 -2.65
CA ALA A 340 -3.78 -21.54 -3.82
C ALA A 340 -2.79 -21.34 -4.98
N THR A 341 -3.29 -21.54 -6.20
CA THR A 341 -2.52 -21.28 -7.43
C THR A 341 -2.82 -19.89 -7.96
N SER A 342 -1.77 -19.11 -8.21
CA SER A 342 -1.84 -17.71 -8.63
C SER A 342 -2.61 -17.49 -9.93
N TRP A 343 -2.55 -18.45 -10.85
CA TRP A 343 -2.78 -18.17 -12.28
C TRP A 343 -2.00 -16.89 -12.66
N SER A 344 -2.56 -16.04 -13.51
CA SER A 344 -1.88 -14.83 -13.97
C SER A 344 -1.48 -13.81 -12.88
N VAL A 345 -1.83 -13.97 -11.59
CA VAL A 345 -1.21 -13.18 -10.51
C VAL A 345 0.32 -13.34 -10.50
N ALA A 346 0.85 -14.48 -10.94
CA ALA A 346 2.29 -14.72 -11.12
C ALA A 346 3.01 -13.68 -11.99
N LYS A 347 2.29 -13.02 -12.91
CA LYS A 347 2.84 -11.98 -13.77
C LYS A 347 3.29 -10.74 -12.97
N SER A 348 2.53 -10.37 -11.95
CA SER A 348 2.85 -9.23 -11.09
C SER A 348 4.08 -9.52 -10.22
N PHE A 349 4.25 -10.77 -9.77
CA PHE A 349 5.49 -11.23 -9.14
C PHE A 349 6.67 -11.18 -10.11
N THR A 350 6.49 -11.67 -11.34
CA THR A 350 7.53 -11.60 -12.39
C THR A 350 7.95 -10.16 -12.67
N SER A 351 6.98 -9.23 -12.73
CA SER A 351 7.24 -7.79 -12.86
C SER A 351 8.07 -7.26 -11.71
N ALA A 352 7.70 -7.57 -10.46
CA ALA A 352 8.49 -7.19 -9.28
C ALA A 352 9.95 -7.70 -9.36
N LEU A 353 10.17 -8.94 -9.79
CA LEU A 353 11.52 -9.52 -9.95
C LEU A 353 12.34 -8.81 -11.02
N ILE A 354 11.71 -8.31 -12.10
CA ILE A 354 12.40 -7.47 -13.09
C ILE A 354 12.79 -6.12 -12.50
N GLY A 355 11.91 -5.49 -11.72
CA GLY A 355 12.23 -4.25 -11.01
C GLY A 355 13.45 -4.42 -10.11
N ILE A 356 13.43 -5.47 -9.29
CA ILE A 356 14.58 -5.85 -8.45
C ILE A 356 15.83 -6.08 -9.31
N ALA A 357 15.72 -6.77 -10.45
CA ALA A 357 16.86 -7.01 -11.33
C ALA A 357 17.45 -5.72 -11.91
N ILE A 358 16.60 -4.71 -12.18
CA ILE A 358 17.03 -3.37 -12.60
C ILE A 358 17.72 -2.65 -11.44
N ASP A 359 17.12 -2.66 -10.25
CA ASP A 359 17.67 -2.03 -9.05
C ASP A 359 19.05 -2.60 -8.67
N LYS A 360 19.25 -3.90 -8.89
CA LYS A 360 20.54 -4.59 -8.65
C LYS A 360 21.52 -4.46 -9.82
N GLY A 361 21.13 -3.83 -10.93
CA GLY A 361 21.97 -3.59 -12.11
C GLY A 361 22.18 -4.82 -13.00
N PHE A 362 21.39 -5.87 -12.86
CA PHE A 362 21.41 -7.02 -13.80
C PHE A 362 20.81 -6.65 -15.16
N ILE A 363 19.84 -5.74 -15.17
CA ILE A 363 19.21 -5.17 -16.37
C ILE A 363 19.34 -3.65 -16.27
N SER A 364 19.75 -2.96 -17.33
CA SER A 364 20.03 -1.51 -17.21
C SER A 364 18.77 -0.64 -17.14
N SER A 365 17.70 -1.02 -17.84
CA SER A 365 16.40 -0.32 -17.82
C SER A 365 15.33 -1.16 -18.54
N VAL A 366 14.08 -0.69 -18.52
CA VAL A 366 12.98 -1.29 -19.31
C VAL A 366 13.12 -1.07 -20.82
N ASP A 367 13.93 -0.11 -21.25
CA ASP A 367 14.08 0.25 -22.67
C ASP A 367 15.09 -0.62 -23.42
N VAL A 368 15.72 -1.59 -22.73
CA VAL A 368 16.66 -2.51 -23.38
C VAL A 368 15.96 -3.36 -24.44
N PRO A 369 16.58 -3.58 -25.61
CA PRO A 369 16.07 -4.52 -26.60
C PRO A 369 16.05 -5.95 -26.04
N ALA A 370 14.91 -6.62 -26.12
CA ALA A 370 14.76 -8.02 -25.69
C ALA A 370 15.69 -8.96 -26.48
N ALA A 371 16.04 -8.61 -27.72
CA ALA A 371 16.97 -9.37 -28.56
C ALA A 371 18.40 -9.48 -27.98
N GLY A 372 18.78 -8.65 -27.01
CA GLY A 372 20.02 -8.85 -26.25
C GLY A 372 20.03 -10.14 -25.42
N TYR A 373 18.86 -10.68 -25.12
CA TYR A 373 18.62 -11.92 -24.37
C TYR A 373 17.87 -12.97 -25.20
N VAL A 374 17.35 -12.62 -26.37
CA VAL A 374 16.66 -13.54 -27.29
C VAL A 374 17.37 -13.48 -28.64
N PRO A 375 18.50 -14.20 -28.81
CA PRO A 375 19.36 -14.07 -29.98
C PRO A 375 18.64 -14.42 -31.30
N GLU A 376 17.61 -15.26 -31.25
CA GLU A 376 16.74 -15.60 -32.39
C GLU A 376 16.05 -14.39 -33.02
N TRP A 377 15.89 -13.30 -32.25
CA TRP A 377 15.23 -12.08 -32.71
C TRP A 377 16.19 -11.07 -33.34
N ALA A 378 17.50 -11.26 -33.22
CA ALA A 378 18.49 -10.31 -33.74
C ALA A 378 18.45 -10.18 -35.28
N GLY A 379 17.95 -11.21 -35.98
CA GLY A 379 17.92 -11.30 -37.43
C GLY A 379 16.69 -10.71 -38.13
N ASP A 380 15.66 -10.28 -37.40
CA ASP A 380 14.41 -9.77 -37.99
C ASP A 380 13.79 -8.61 -37.20
N ASP A 381 12.55 -8.23 -37.52
CA ASP A 381 11.86 -7.07 -36.94
C ASP A 381 11.62 -7.19 -35.43
N ARG A 382 11.70 -8.39 -34.85
CA ARG A 382 11.57 -8.61 -33.40
C ARG A 382 12.72 -8.00 -32.61
N LYS A 383 13.85 -7.64 -33.25
CA LYS A 383 14.95 -6.90 -32.61
C LYS A 383 14.54 -5.55 -32.01
N ASN A 384 13.42 -4.99 -32.46
CA ASN A 384 12.91 -3.70 -31.99
C ASN A 384 12.03 -3.83 -30.73
N ILE A 385 11.70 -5.05 -30.30
CA ILE A 385 10.88 -5.29 -29.10
C ILE A 385 11.74 -4.99 -27.87
N THR A 386 11.27 -4.10 -27.00
CA THR A 386 11.91 -3.78 -25.72
C THR A 386 11.31 -4.61 -24.58
N LEU A 387 12.02 -4.66 -23.44
CA LEU A 387 11.47 -5.22 -22.20
C LEU A 387 10.19 -4.49 -21.76
N LYS A 388 10.11 -3.17 -21.93
CA LYS A 388 8.92 -2.36 -21.67
C LYS A 388 7.73 -2.82 -22.51
N ASN A 389 7.94 -3.14 -23.79
CA ASN A 389 6.88 -3.65 -24.65
C ASN A 389 6.34 -4.99 -24.14
N LEU A 390 7.20 -5.88 -23.66
CA LEU A 390 6.76 -7.15 -23.06
C LEU A 390 5.99 -6.92 -21.75
N LEU A 391 6.49 -6.05 -20.87
CA LEU A 391 5.85 -5.72 -19.57
C LEU A 391 4.46 -5.10 -19.73
N GLN A 392 4.23 -4.35 -20.81
CA GLN A 392 2.94 -3.72 -21.12
C GLN A 392 2.03 -4.59 -22.02
N MET A 393 2.47 -5.79 -22.43
CA MET A 393 1.79 -6.65 -23.42
C MET A 393 1.54 -5.93 -24.76
N SER A 394 2.51 -5.14 -25.18
CA SER A 394 2.54 -4.35 -26.41
C SER A 394 3.68 -4.78 -27.35
N SER A 395 4.11 -6.03 -27.24
CA SER A 395 5.23 -6.61 -28.00
C SER A 395 5.04 -6.65 -29.51
N GLY A 396 3.85 -6.37 -30.06
CA GLY A 396 3.59 -6.39 -31.50
C GLY A 396 3.63 -7.79 -32.14
N LEU A 397 3.82 -8.85 -31.36
CA LEU A 397 3.80 -10.23 -31.84
C LEU A 397 2.37 -10.69 -32.16
N TYR A 398 2.22 -11.70 -33.00
CA TYR A 398 0.92 -12.31 -33.29
C TYR A 398 0.36 -12.98 -32.04
N GLU A 399 -0.90 -12.67 -31.73
CA GLU A 399 -1.68 -13.26 -30.62
C GLU A 399 -3.14 -13.33 -31.06
N ASP A 400 -3.70 -14.54 -31.09
CA ASP A 400 -5.13 -14.77 -31.40
C ASP A 400 -5.98 -14.97 -30.14
N GLY A 401 -5.38 -14.79 -28.96
CA GLY A 401 -6.03 -14.90 -27.66
C GLY A 401 -6.12 -16.34 -27.15
N ASN A 402 -5.45 -17.30 -27.80
CA ASN A 402 -5.42 -18.70 -27.39
C ASN A 402 -4.13 -19.09 -26.66
N ASP A 403 -3.10 -18.24 -26.60
CA ASP A 403 -1.78 -18.65 -26.10
C ASP A 403 -1.82 -19.35 -24.73
N GLY A 404 -2.73 -18.95 -23.85
CA GLY A 404 -2.95 -19.61 -22.56
C GLY A 404 -3.40 -21.06 -22.71
N GLU A 405 -4.33 -21.36 -23.63
CA GLU A 405 -4.75 -22.73 -23.93
C GLU A 405 -3.61 -23.53 -24.56
N VAL A 406 -2.85 -22.97 -25.51
CA VAL A 406 -1.73 -23.69 -26.15
C VAL A 406 -0.60 -23.95 -25.15
N MET A 407 -0.16 -22.93 -24.42
CA MET A 407 0.94 -23.02 -23.46
C MET A 407 0.55 -23.82 -22.21
N TYR A 408 -0.74 -23.86 -21.84
CA TYR A 408 -1.25 -24.64 -20.72
C TYR A 408 -1.83 -26.00 -21.12
N VAL A 409 -2.08 -26.33 -22.39
CA VAL A 409 -2.66 -27.63 -22.76
C VAL A 409 -1.81 -28.35 -23.80
N GLY A 410 -1.67 -27.78 -24.98
CA GLY A 410 -1.02 -28.44 -26.11
C GLY A 410 -1.27 -27.68 -27.41
N LEU A 411 -0.47 -27.98 -28.45
CA LEU A 411 -0.74 -27.46 -29.79
C LEU A 411 -2.02 -28.05 -30.35
N LYS A 412 -2.74 -27.27 -31.16
CA LYS A 412 -3.90 -27.73 -31.93
C LYS A 412 -3.55 -27.84 -33.42
N ASP A 413 -4.16 -28.81 -34.09
CA ASP A 413 -4.12 -28.94 -35.54
C ASP A 413 -5.08 -27.95 -36.23
N SER A 414 -5.14 -27.98 -37.56
CA SER A 414 -6.01 -27.10 -38.35
C SER A 414 -7.51 -27.33 -38.12
N ASP A 415 -7.89 -28.49 -37.57
CA ASP A 415 -9.27 -28.85 -37.25
C ASP A 415 -9.63 -28.50 -35.80
N GLY A 416 -8.70 -27.91 -35.05
CA GLY A 416 -8.88 -27.48 -33.66
C GLY A 416 -8.71 -28.60 -32.63
N ASN A 417 -8.26 -29.79 -33.03
CA ASN A 417 -7.99 -30.90 -32.11
C ASN A 417 -6.58 -30.79 -31.54
N TYR A 418 -6.40 -31.19 -30.28
CA TYR A 418 -5.06 -31.28 -29.70
C TYR A 418 -4.20 -32.31 -30.44
N VAL A 419 -3.00 -31.90 -30.82
CA VAL A 419 -2.02 -32.79 -31.42
C VAL A 419 -1.62 -33.82 -30.37
N THR A 420 -1.67 -35.10 -30.73
CA THR A 420 -1.32 -36.21 -29.84
C THR A 420 -0.15 -37.02 -30.38
N ASP A 421 0.61 -37.65 -29.48
CA ASP A 421 1.63 -38.62 -29.85
C ASP A 421 1.02 -39.95 -30.33
N SER A 422 1.87 -40.92 -30.71
CA SER A 422 1.40 -42.23 -31.19
C SER A 422 0.60 -43.04 -30.16
N ASN A 423 0.60 -42.64 -28.89
CA ASN A 423 -0.15 -43.27 -27.80
C ASN A 423 -1.43 -42.50 -27.44
N GLY A 424 -1.75 -41.42 -28.15
CA GLY A 424 -2.93 -40.59 -27.89
C GLY A 424 -2.74 -39.58 -26.74
N VAL A 425 -1.49 -39.35 -26.29
CA VAL A 425 -1.19 -38.35 -25.26
C VAL A 425 -1.01 -36.98 -25.92
N ILE A 426 -1.64 -35.93 -25.35
CA ILE A 426 -1.51 -34.56 -25.87
C ILE A 426 -0.04 -34.14 -25.88
N GLN A 427 0.42 -33.68 -27.04
CA GLN A 427 1.77 -33.17 -27.25
C GLN A 427 1.98 -31.90 -26.42
N GLN A 428 2.91 -32.00 -25.46
CA GLN A 428 3.28 -30.88 -24.59
C GLN A 428 4.04 -29.79 -25.37
N VAL A 429 3.91 -28.56 -24.90
CA VAL A 429 4.53 -27.37 -25.50
C VAL A 429 5.77 -26.96 -24.70
N ASN A 430 6.86 -26.68 -25.39
CA ASN A 430 7.97 -25.93 -24.81
C ASN A 430 7.56 -24.45 -24.84
N ASN A 431 7.15 -23.93 -23.68
CA ASN A 431 6.53 -22.61 -23.59
C ASN A 431 7.47 -21.49 -23.99
N LEU A 432 8.76 -21.62 -23.64
CA LEU A 432 9.77 -20.64 -24.03
C LEU A 432 9.95 -20.61 -25.56
N GLN A 433 10.12 -21.78 -26.18
CA GLN A 433 10.30 -21.85 -27.64
C GLN A 433 9.06 -21.39 -28.39
N TYR A 434 7.86 -21.73 -27.91
CA TYR A 434 6.60 -21.23 -28.46
C TYR A 434 6.56 -19.70 -28.42
N ALA A 435 6.86 -19.11 -27.26
CA ALA A 435 6.87 -17.66 -27.09
C ALA A 435 7.90 -16.96 -27.99
N ILE A 436 9.12 -17.50 -28.10
CA ILE A 436 10.19 -17.00 -28.98
C ILE A 436 9.79 -17.10 -30.45
N ASN A 437 9.11 -18.16 -30.86
CA ASN A 437 8.75 -18.42 -32.26
C ASN A 437 7.56 -17.60 -32.78
N ARG A 438 6.85 -16.87 -31.91
CA ARG A 438 5.80 -15.94 -32.36
C ARG A 438 6.38 -14.94 -33.36
N THR A 439 5.59 -14.64 -34.39
CA THR A 439 5.97 -13.76 -35.49
C THR A 439 5.45 -12.35 -35.25
N VAL A 440 6.06 -11.36 -35.90
CA VAL A 440 5.56 -9.96 -35.84
C VAL A 440 4.21 -9.86 -36.54
N SER A 441 3.25 -9.20 -35.90
CA SER A 441 1.99 -8.79 -36.52
C SER A 441 2.09 -7.33 -36.98
N PRO A 442 2.05 -7.05 -38.29
CA PRO A 442 2.10 -5.67 -38.82
C PRO A 442 0.99 -4.76 -38.30
N GLU A 443 -0.14 -5.33 -37.86
CA GLU A 443 -1.28 -4.58 -37.31
C GLU A 443 -1.12 -4.23 -35.83
N ARG A 444 -0.08 -4.74 -35.16
CA ARG A 444 0.20 -4.52 -33.74
C ARG A 444 1.57 -3.90 -33.46
N ALA A 445 2.53 -4.10 -34.36
CA ALA A 445 3.89 -3.62 -34.20
C ALA A 445 3.97 -2.09 -34.39
N HIS A 446 3.98 -1.35 -33.27
CA HIS A 446 4.01 0.12 -33.28
C HIS A 446 5.24 0.69 -34.01
N TRP A 447 6.40 0.02 -33.98
CA TRP A 447 7.59 0.43 -34.73
C TRP A 447 7.45 0.24 -36.26
N LEU A 448 6.43 -0.47 -36.73
CA LEU A 448 6.04 -0.55 -38.14
C LEU A 448 4.93 0.45 -38.51
N GLY A 449 4.56 1.35 -37.59
CA GLY A 449 3.50 2.35 -37.78
C GLY A 449 2.10 1.88 -37.39
N ALA A 450 1.96 0.72 -36.74
CA ALA A 450 0.67 0.26 -36.23
C ALA A 450 0.14 1.18 -35.11
N GLY A 451 -1.18 1.32 -35.03
CA GLY A 451 -1.84 1.90 -33.87
C GLY A 451 -1.68 1.01 -32.63
N TYR A 452 -1.97 1.56 -31.45
CA TYR A 452 -1.85 0.84 -30.20
C TYR A 452 -3.01 -0.16 -30.03
N ASN A 453 -2.83 -1.38 -30.54
CA ASN A 453 -3.77 -2.49 -30.42
C ASN A 453 -3.30 -3.45 -29.31
N TRP A 454 -3.71 -3.16 -28.08
CA TRP A 454 -3.37 -3.98 -26.91
C TRP A 454 -4.04 -5.35 -26.99
N ASN A 455 -3.27 -6.41 -26.72
CA ASN A 455 -3.83 -7.75 -26.53
C ASN A 455 -2.98 -8.49 -25.50
N TYR A 456 -3.67 -9.15 -24.57
CA TYR A 456 -3.06 -9.86 -23.46
C TYR A 456 -2.28 -11.08 -23.96
N ALA A 457 -1.04 -11.25 -23.51
CA ALA A 457 -0.15 -12.32 -23.99
C ALA A 457 0.69 -12.94 -22.87
N ASN A 458 0.43 -14.21 -22.56
CA ASN A 458 1.24 -15.06 -21.69
C ASN A 458 2.65 -15.28 -22.25
N GLY A 459 2.77 -15.39 -23.57
CA GLY A 459 4.07 -15.54 -24.23
C GLY A 459 5.02 -14.37 -23.95
N ASP A 460 4.51 -13.16 -23.77
CA ASP A 460 5.36 -12.00 -23.44
C ASP A 460 6.01 -12.18 -22.08
N THR A 461 5.23 -12.57 -21.07
CA THR A 461 5.76 -12.83 -19.72
C THR A 461 6.68 -14.06 -19.66
N GLN A 462 6.45 -15.09 -20.50
CA GLN A 462 7.38 -16.22 -20.62
C GLN A 462 8.78 -15.76 -21.07
N ILE A 463 8.84 -14.79 -21.98
CA ILE A 463 10.10 -14.19 -22.44
C ILE A 463 10.73 -13.34 -21.35
N ILE A 464 9.94 -12.56 -20.61
CA ILE A 464 10.41 -11.77 -19.46
C ILE A 464 11.14 -12.67 -18.44
N GLY A 465 10.57 -13.83 -18.11
CA GLY A 465 11.24 -14.77 -17.20
C GLY A 465 12.57 -15.31 -17.73
N SER A 466 12.70 -15.50 -19.05
CA SER A 466 13.96 -15.89 -19.69
C SER A 466 14.99 -14.75 -19.68
N ILE A 467 14.56 -13.50 -19.90
CA ILE A 467 15.41 -12.31 -19.79
C ILE A 467 16.01 -12.23 -18.39
N LEU A 468 15.20 -12.40 -17.34
CA LEU A 468 15.68 -12.39 -15.96
C LEU A 468 16.75 -13.46 -15.71
N LEU A 469 16.48 -14.71 -16.12
CA LEU A 469 17.40 -15.83 -15.94
C LEU A 469 18.75 -15.54 -16.61
N GLN A 470 18.74 -15.03 -17.84
CA GLN A 470 19.94 -14.73 -18.61
C GLN A 470 20.71 -13.54 -18.04
N ALA A 471 20.01 -12.47 -17.66
CA ALA A 471 20.61 -11.26 -17.10
C ALA A 471 21.27 -11.53 -15.75
N ALA A 472 20.60 -12.29 -14.87
CA ALA A 472 21.10 -12.59 -13.53
C ALA A 472 22.06 -13.80 -13.48
N ASN A 473 22.15 -14.58 -14.56
CA ASN A 473 22.84 -15.88 -14.60
C ASN A 473 22.45 -16.78 -13.40
N LYS A 474 21.16 -16.81 -13.09
CA LYS A 474 20.54 -17.53 -11.96
C LYS A 474 19.24 -18.16 -12.42
N SER A 475 18.85 -19.29 -11.84
CA SER A 475 17.51 -19.83 -12.07
C SER A 475 16.45 -18.82 -11.61
N PHE A 476 15.31 -18.78 -12.29
CA PHE A 476 14.21 -17.87 -11.98
C PHE A 476 13.74 -18.03 -10.52
N GLY A 477 13.55 -19.28 -10.07
CA GLY A 477 13.16 -19.57 -8.68
C GLY A 477 14.21 -19.16 -7.66
N SER A 478 15.50 -19.40 -7.91
CA SER A 478 16.58 -18.99 -6.99
C SER A 478 16.72 -17.48 -6.88
N PHE A 479 16.50 -16.74 -7.98
CA PHE A 479 16.48 -15.28 -7.94
C PHE A 479 15.30 -14.77 -7.10
N ALA A 480 14.11 -15.34 -7.29
CA ALA A 480 12.92 -14.99 -6.52
C ALA A 480 13.11 -15.25 -5.01
N GLU A 481 13.68 -16.40 -4.67
CA GLU A 481 13.97 -16.76 -3.27
C GLU A 481 14.94 -15.78 -2.61
N GLU A 482 16.07 -15.49 -3.27
CA GLU A 482 17.15 -14.66 -2.73
C GLU A 482 16.74 -13.20 -2.55
N TYR A 483 16.01 -12.63 -3.52
CA TYR A 483 15.76 -11.18 -3.55
C TYR A 483 14.33 -10.77 -3.18
N LEU A 484 13.37 -11.69 -3.14
CA LEU A 484 11.98 -11.36 -2.81
C LEU A 484 11.42 -12.25 -1.70
N PHE A 485 11.29 -13.56 -1.90
CA PHE A 485 10.51 -14.42 -1.00
C PHE A 485 11.10 -14.52 0.40
N SER A 486 12.42 -14.75 0.52
CA SER A 486 13.09 -14.76 1.82
C SER A 486 13.07 -13.40 2.53
N LYS A 487 12.98 -12.31 1.77
CA LYS A 487 12.95 -10.93 2.29
C LYS A 487 11.64 -10.57 2.96
N ILE A 488 10.54 -11.06 2.41
CA ILE A 488 9.19 -10.80 2.95
C ILE A 488 8.58 -12.03 3.61
N GLY A 489 9.37 -13.10 3.83
CA GLY A 489 8.96 -14.31 4.54
C GLY A 489 7.84 -15.08 3.84
N ILE A 490 7.89 -15.21 2.52
CA ILE A 490 6.95 -16.02 1.72
C ILE A 490 7.57 -17.39 1.45
N SER A 491 6.77 -18.45 1.52
CA SER A 491 7.11 -19.76 0.97
C SER A 491 6.29 -20.02 -0.29
N ALA A 492 6.94 -20.14 -1.44
CA ALA A 492 6.24 -20.30 -2.71
C ALA A 492 6.90 -21.32 -3.65
N GLU A 493 6.10 -21.90 -4.52
CA GLU A 493 6.55 -22.88 -5.51
C GLU A 493 6.18 -22.47 -6.94
N TRP A 494 7.20 -22.26 -7.78
CA TRP A 494 7.03 -21.98 -9.20
C TRP A 494 6.88 -23.27 -10.00
N TRP A 495 5.94 -23.30 -10.92
CA TRP A 495 5.78 -24.46 -11.80
C TRP A 495 6.74 -24.41 -12.99
N THR A 496 6.98 -25.60 -13.54
CA THR A 496 7.64 -25.76 -14.82
C THR A 496 6.75 -26.48 -15.84
N ASP A 497 6.92 -26.15 -17.11
CA ASP A 497 6.39 -26.94 -18.22
C ASP A 497 7.08 -28.32 -18.32
N ALA A 498 6.62 -29.17 -19.24
CA ALA A 498 7.19 -30.50 -19.47
C ALA A 498 8.66 -30.49 -19.94
N PHE A 499 9.19 -29.31 -20.30
CA PHE A 499 10.56 -29.09 -20.76
C PHE A 499 11.43 -28.41 -19.70
N HIS A 500 10.94 -28.31 -18.46
CA HIS A 500 11.61 -27.68 -17.31
C HIS A 500 11.78 -26.17 -17.41
N ASN A 501 11.06 -25.49 -18.30
CA ASN A 501 11.00 -24.03 -18.26
C ASN A 501 10.03 -23.60 -17.17
N TYR A 502 10.44 -22.65 -16.33
CA TYR A 502 9.51 -21.99 -15.41
C TYR A 502 8.34 -21.35 -16.16
N MET A 503 7.17 -21.31 -15.52
CA MET A 503 5.93 -20.72 -16.04
C MET A 503 5.61 -19.38 -15.33
N PRO A 504 6.45 -18.33 -15.51
CA PRO A 504 6.34 -17.04 -14.80
C PRO A 504 5.01 -16.31 -15.07
N TRP A 505 4.31 -16.71 -16.13
CA TRP A 505 3.07 -16.11 -16.57
C TRP A 505 1.83 -16.64 -15.85
N CYS A 506 1.88 -17.80 -15.18
CA CYS A 506 0.70 -18.36 -14.53
C CYS A 506 0.91 -19.00 -13.18
N CYS A 507 2.06 -19.56 -12.87
CA CYS A 507 1.98 -20.67 -11.95
C CYS A 507 3.00 -20.53 -10.83
N LEU A 508 2.48 -19.89 -9.79
CA LEU A 508 3.07 -19.75 -8.48
C LEU A 508 2.05 -20.20 -7.44
N ASP A 509 2.44 -21.15 -6.60
CA ASP A 509 1.63 -21.68 -5.52
C ASP A 509 2.13 -21.14 -4.18
N MET A 510 1.21 -20.64 -3.36
CA MET A 510 1.46 -20.24 -1.97
C MET A 510 0.14 -20.11 -1.20
N THR A 511 0.20 -19.74 0.07
CA THR A 511 -1.00 -19.49 0.88
C THR A 511 -1.64 -18.14 0.51
N THR A 512 -2.93 -17.97 0.82
CA THR A 512 -3.62 -16.67 0.67
C THR A 512 -2.94 -15.56 1.49
N ARG A 513 -2.39 -15.89 2.67
CA ARG A 513 -1.63 -14.96 3.51
C ARG A 513 -0.30 -14.54 2.87
N ASP A 514 0.39 -15.44 2.19
CA ASP A 514 1.65 -15.12 1.50
C ASP A 514 1.42 -14.20 0.30
N PHE A 515 0.34 -14.40 -0.45
CA PHE A 515 -0.09 -13.42 -1.46
C PHE A 515 -0.36 -12.05 -0.83
N ALA A 516 -0.88 -12.00 0.40
CA ALA A 516 -1.18 -10.75 1.09
C ALA A 516 0.10 -9.99 1.51
N LYS A 517 1.17 -10.71 1.87
CA LYS A 517 2.50 -10.12 2.11
C LYS A 517 3.02 -9.39 0.87
N PHE A 518 2.89 -10.01 -0.31
CA PHE A 518 3.26 -9.35 -1.57
C PHE A 518 2.43 -8.10 -1.86
N GLY A 519 1.12 -8.14 -1.60
CA GLY A 519 0.26 -6.96 -1.71
C GLY A 519 0.68 -5.83 -0.75
N LEU A 520 1.05 -6.17 0.49
CA LEU A 520 1.47 -5.20 1.51
C LEU A 520 2.79 -4.52 1.15
N LEU A 521 3.73 -5.26 0.55
CA LEU A 521 4.96 -4.68 0.00
C LEU A 521 4.66 -3.57 -1.02
N PHE A 522 3.68 -3.80 -1.91
CA PHE A 522 3.25 -2.81 -2.90
C PHE A 522 2.43 -1.65 -2.29
N ALA A 523 1.62 -1.92 -1.26
CA ALA A 523 0.89 -0.89 -0.52
C ALA A 523 1.81 0.15 0.13
N ARG A 524 3.06 -0.24 0.41
CA ARG A 524 4.08 0.55 1.10
C ARG A 524 5.28 0.88 0.22
N ASP A 525 5.02 1.11 -1.07
CA ASP A 525 6.00 1.57 -2.05
C ASP A 525 7.29 0.72 -2.08
N GLY A 526 7.17 -0.61 -1.89
CA GLY A 526 8.28 -1.55 -1.97
C GLY A 526 9.12 -1.70 -0.70
N LYS A 527 8.69 -1.10 0.42
CA LYS A 527 9.31 -1.24 1.74
C LYS A 527 8.75 -2.44 2.51
N TRP A 528 9.63 -3.13 3.23
CA TRP A 528 9.30 -4.16 4.20
C TRP A 528 9.99 -3.84 5.54
N GLY A 529 9.24 -3.26 6.47
CA GLY A 529 9.82 -2.57 7.63
C GLY A 529 10.70 -1.42 7.15
N SER A 530 11.93 -1.33 7.65
CA SER A 530 12.93 -0.38 7.17
C SER A 530 13.67 -0.78 5.88
N GLU A 531 13.53 -2.00 5.36
CA GLU A 531 14.25 -2.45 4.16
C GLU A 531 13.47 -2.08 2.87
N GLN A 532 14.13 -1.40 1.92
CA GLN A 532 13.59 -1.20 0.57
C GLN A 532 13.90 -2.42 -0.30
N ILE A 533 12.88 -3.25 -0.57
CA ILE A 533 13.03 -4.51 -1.33
C ILE A 533 12.90 -4.28 -2.83
N ILE A 534 11.89 -3.51 -3.24
CA ILE A 534 11.64 -3.09 -4.63
C ILE A 534 11.78 -1.58 -4.66
N SER A 535 12.48 -0.98 -5.61
CA SER A 535 12.54 0.48 -5.69
C SER A 535 11.15 1.10 -5.80
N GLN A 536 11.02 2.28 -5.20
CA GLN A 536 9.75 2.95 -5.15
C GLN A 536 9.30 3.40 -6.55
N ASP A 537 10.25 3.85 -7.39
CA ASP A 537 10.04 4.16 -8.81
C ASP A 537 9.41 2.97 -9.55
N TRP A 538 9.91 1.75 -9.32
CA TRP A 538 9.33 0.56 -9.94
C TRP A 538 7.89 0.32 -9.50
N VAL A 539 7.57 0.49 -8.21
CA VAL A 539 6.20 0.34 -7.72
C VAL A 539 5.26 1.32 -8.42
N ILE A 540 5.67 2.59 -8.56
CA ILE A 540 4.86 3.61 -9.26
C ILE A 540 4.70 3.28 -10.73
N GLU A 541 5.79 3.07 -11.46
CA GLU A 541 5.73 2.85 -12.90
C GLU A 541 4.95 1.57 -13.24
N SER A 542 5.17 0.50 -12.45
CA SER A 542 4.52 -0.79 -12.70
C SER A 542 3.02 -0.76 -12.42
N THR A 543 2.56 0.13 -11.53
CA THR A 543 1.16 0.26 -11.14
C THR A 543 0.48 1.50 -11.74
N ALA A 544 1.18 2.27 -12.58
CA ALA A 544 0.57 3.39 -13.29
C ALA A 544 -0.35 2.88 -14.43
N PRO A 545 -1.51 3.54 -14.69
CA PRO A 545 -2.41 3.21 -15.79
C PRO A 545 -1.85 3.67 -17.16
N THR A 546 -0.62 3.23 -17.48
CA THR A 546 0.15 3.61 -18.66
C THR A 546 -0.49 3.15 -19.96
N VAL A 547 -1.32 2.12 -19.91
CA VAL A 547 -2.05 1.57 -21.04
C VAL A 547 -3.55 1.71 -20.81
N ILE A 548 -4.19 2.45 -21.70
CA ILE A 548 -5.66 2.50 -21.79
C ILE A 548 -6.11 1.39 -22.74
N ILE A 549 -6.69 0.32 -22.20
CA ILE A 549 -7.17 -0.83 -22.98
C ILE A 549 -8.35 -0.41 -23.87
N LEU A 550 -9.39 0.16 -23.25
CA LEU A 550 -10.58 0.70 -23.94
C LEU A 550 -11.11 1.89 -23.14
N PRO A 551 -11.56 2.99 -23.78
CA PRO A 551 -12.10 4.16 -23.09
C PRO A 551 -13.25 3.89 -22.11
N SER A 552 -14.03 2.82 -22.30
CA SER A 552 -15.15 2.44 -21.44
C SER A 552 -14.77 1.64 -20.19
N MET A 553 -13.55 1.09 -20.10
CA MET A 553 -13.13 0.30 -18.95
C MET A 553 -12.63 1.20 -17.82
N GLN A 554 -12.99 0.90 -16.58
CA GLN A 554 -12.53 1.66 -15.42
C GLN A 554 -11.05 1.39 -15.07
N THR A 555 -10.49 0.30 -15.58
CA THR A 555 -9.12 -0.12 -15.33
C THR A 555 -8.25 0.04 -16.57
N GLY A 556 -6.97 0.30 -16.35
CA GLY A 556 -5.90 0.28 -17.35
C GLY A 556 -5.00 -0.94 -17.19
N TYR A 557 -3.82 -0.86 -17.80
CA TYR A 557 -2.74 -1.83 -17.63
C TYR A 557 -1.41 -1.12 -17.39
N GLY A 558 -0.59 -1.66 -16.49
CA GLY A 558 0.75 -1.19 -16.15
C GLY A 558 1.82 -2.21 -16.55
N TYR A 559 2.90 -2.32 -15.78
CA TYR A 559 3.86 -3.41 -15.92
C TYR A 559 3.32 -4.66 -15.20
N GLN A 560 2.45 -5.39 -15.89
CA GLN A 560 1.81 -6.62 -15.39
C GLN A 560 0.85 -6.42 -14.19
N TRP A 561 0.30 -5.22 -14.03
CA TRP A 561 -0.72 -4.85 -13.04
C TRP A 561 -1.96 -4.24 -13.71
N TRP A 562 -3.10 -4.31 -13.02
CA TRP A 562 -4.38 -3.73 -13.46
C TRP A 562 -4.75 -2.55 -12.55
N PRO A 563 -4.28 -1.34 -12.87
CA PRO A 563 -4.64 -0.15 -12.10
C PRO A 563 -6.03 0.39 -12.43
N ASP A 564 -6.69 0.94 -11.42
CA ASP A 564 -7.83 1.82 -11.60
C ASP A 564 -7.40 3.14 -12.25
N ARG A 565 -8.26 3.74 -13.05
CA ARG A 565 -7.96 4.98 -13.77
C ARG A 565 -7.74 6.20 -12.87
N SER A 566 -8.27 6.20 -11.65
CA SER A 566 -7.95 7.23 -10.67
C SER A 566 -6.49 7.20 -10.24
N GLY A 567 -5.82 6.04 -10.38
CA GLY A 567 -4.49 5.79 -9.84
C GLY A 567 -4.46 5.55 -8.32
N GLU A 568 -5.60 5.54 -7.64
CA GLU A 568 -5.67 5.38 -6.18
C GLU A 568 -5.52 3.92 -5.73
N TRP A 569 -5.87 2.95 -6.58
CA TRP A 569 -5.75 1.52 -6.30
C TRP A 569 -5.49 0.70 -7.56
N TYR A 570 -5.04 -0.53 -7.36
CA TYR A 570 -4.68 -1.45 -8.43
C TYR A 570 -4.81 -2.90 -7.96
N PHE A 571 -4.78 -3.84 -8.90
CA PHE A 571 -4.83 -5.26 -8.56
C PHE A 571 -4.05 -6.16 -9.51
N ALA A 572 -3.60 -7.30 -8.97
CA ALA A 572 -3.13 -8.43 -9.76
C ALA A 572 -4.31 -9.36 -10.05
N LEU A 573 -4.43 -9.83 -11.30
CA LEU A 573 -5.54 -10.67 -11.74
C LEU A 573 -5.05 -11.98 -12.36
N GLY A 574 -5.51 -13.08 -11.77
CA GLY A 574 -5.39 -14.44 -12.27
C GLY A 574 -6.72 -14.99 -12.78
N SER A 575 -6.64 -15.98 -13.68
CA SER A 575 -7.80 -16.74 -14.15
C SER A 575 -8.58 -17.33 -12.97
N ARG A 576 -9.91 -17.47 -13.11
CA ARG A 576 -10.83 -17.82 -12.01
C ARG A 576 -10.80 -16.83 -10.84
N SER A 577 -10.49 -15.57 -11.13
CA SER A 577 -10.51 -14.47 -10.14
C SER A 577 -9.61 -14.74 -8.94
N GLN A 578 -8.38 -15.19 -9.18
CA GLN A 578 -7.30 -15.07 -8.19
C GLN A 578 -6.88 -13.60 -8.16
N LEU A 579 -6.91 -12.98 -6.99
CA LEU A 579 -6.87 -11.53 -6.89
C LEU A 579 -6.00 -11.07 -5.73
N ILE A 580 -5.22 -10.03 -5.96
CA ILE A 580 -4.58 -9.20 -4.94
C ILE A 580 -4.96 -7.75 -5.26
N TYR A 581 -5.80 -7.14 -4.44
CA TYR A 581 -6.12 -5.72 -4.52
C TYR A 581 -5.25 -4.94 -3.55
N VAL A 582 -4.85 -3.74 -3.96
CA VAL A 582 -4.01 -2.85 -3.16
C VAL A 582 -4.52 -1.42 -3.28
N HIS A 583 -4.75 -0.77 -2.13
CA HIS A 583 -5.01 0.66 -2.05
C HIS A 583 -3.94 1.32 -1.16
N PRO A 584 -2.82 1.81 -1.73
CA PRO A 584 -1.68 2.31 -0.97
C PRO A 584 -2.06 3.42 0.02
N GLY A 585 -2.88 4.41 -0.38
CA GLY A 585 -3.28 5.53 0.49
C GLY A 585 -4.17 5.14 1.67
N LEU A 586 -4.74 3.94 1.64
CA LEU A 586 -5.53 3.38 2.74
C LEU A 586 -4.75 2.27 3.47
N ASP A 587 -3.54 1.91 3.05
CA ASP A 587 -2.83 0.70 3.51
C ASP A 587 -3.74 -0.54 3.58
N ILE A 588 -4.55 -0.73 2.53
CA ILE A 588 -5.47 -1.87 2.40
C ILE A 588 -4.93 -2.84 1.37
N VAL A 589 -4.94 -4.12 1.73
CA VAL A 589 -4.66 -5.24 0.82
C VAL A 589 -5.78 -6.26 0.95
N VAL A 590 -6.30 -6.73 -0.18
CA VAL A 590 -7.31 -7.80 -0.19
C VAL A 590 -6.86 -8.91 -1.10
N VAL A 591 -6.74 -10.12 -0.56
CA VAL A 591 -6.44 -11.32 -1.34
C VAL A 591 -7.65 -12.22 -1.36
N ARG A 592 -8.02 -12.64 -2.57
CA ARG A 592 -9.08 -13.60 -2.78
C ARG A 592 -8.59 -14.69 -3.72
N ASN A 593 -8.63 -15.94 -3.26
CA ASN A 593 -8.29 -17.10 -4.07
C ASN A 593 -9.53 -17.96 -4.32
N SER A 594 -9.66 -18.50 -5.53
CA SER A 594 -10.70 -19.48 -5.85
C SER A 594 -10.27 -20.90 -5.49
N THR A 595 -11.26 -21.77 -5.22
CA THR A 595 -11.05 -23.19 -4.86
C THR A 595 -10.16 -23.88 -5.86
N VAL A 596 -9.13 -24.56 -5.34
CA VAL A 596 -8.22 -25.39 -6.12
C VAL A 596 -8.31 -26.86 -5.69
N GLU A 597 -8.43 -27.73 -6.69
CA GLU A 597 -8.26 -29.17 -6.55
C GLU A 597 -6.98 -29.57 -7.29
N PHE A 598 -6.15 -30.35 -6.60
CA PHE A 598 -4.86 -30.82 -7.09
C PHE A 598 -5.01 -32.25 -7.66
N VAL A 599 -4.66 -32.44 -8.92
CA VAL A 599 -4.65 -33.76 -9.57
C VAL A 599 -3.20 -34.12 -9.93
N GLY A 600 -2.72 -35.28 -9.49
CA GLY A 600 -1.38 -35.79 -9.83
C GLY A 600 -0.22 -35.12 -9.06
N ASP A 601 0.96 -35.02 -9.69
CA ASP A 601 2.13 -34.27 -9.21
C ASP A 601 1.95 -32.76 -9.46
N THR A 602 1.88 -31.98 -8.38
CA THR A 602 1.44 -30.58 -8.38
C THR A 602 2.56 -29.58 -8.69
N LYS A 603 3.78 -30.06 -8.95
CA LYS A 603 4.98 -29.21 -9.04
C LYS A 603 5.50 -29.03 -10.47
N SER A 604 5.04 -29.89 -11.38
CA SER A 604 5.41 -29.81 -12.78
C SER A 604 4.26 -30.31 -13.64
N ARG A 605 4.05 -29.64 -14.78
CA ARG A 605 3.03 -30.08 -15.72
C ARG A 605 3.52 -31.28 -16.53
N ARG A 606 3.51 -32.45 -15.89
CA ARG A 606 3.89 -33.74 -16.46
C ARG A 606 2.73 -34.73 -16.36
N ASP A 607 2.63 -35.59 -17.36
CA ASP A 607 1.64 -36.65 -17.46
C ASP A 607 0.20 -36.13 -17.33
N ILE A 608 -0.58 -36.69 -16.40
CA ILE A 608 -1.99 -36.32 -16.14
C ILE A 608 -2.13 -35.32 -14.98
N SER A 609 -1.05 -34.67 -14.55
CA SER A 609 -1.06 -33.79 -13.38
C SER A 609 -1.45 -32.36 -13.75
N TYR A 610 -2.44 -31.79 -13.06
CA TYR A 610 -2.95 -30.44 -13.30
C TYR A 610 -3.76 -29.94 -12.10
N HIS A 611 -3.96 -28.62 -12.03
CA HIS A 611 -4.83 -28.02 -11.02
C HIS A 611 -6.16 -27.62 -11.65
N LEU A 612 -7.23 -27.88 -10.92
CA LEU A 612 -8.59 -27.49 -11.25
C LEU A 612 -9.01 -26.35 -10.35
N THR A 613 -9.31 -25.21 -10.95
CA THR A 613 -9.98 -24.11 -10.26
C THR A 613 -11.28 -23.78 -10.97
N GLN A 614 -12.31 -23.47 -10.21
CA GLN A 614 -13.62 -23.11 -10.75
C GLN A 614 -13.77 -21.60 -10.87
N PHE A 615 -14.41 -21.13 -11.95
CA PHE A 615 -14.74 -19.72 -12.09
C PHE A 615 -15.85 -19.33 -11.11
N PRO A 616 -15.82 -18.12 -10.54
CA PRO A 616 -17.01 -17.56 -9.90
C PRO A 616 -18.14 -17.39 -10.91
N ALA A 617 -19.39 -17.59 -10.48
CA ALA A 617 -20.57 -17.42 -11.31
C ALA A 617 -20.82 -15.95 -11.68
N ASN A 618 -20.57 -15.02 -10.76
CA ASN A 618 -20.72 -13.59 -10.98
C ASN A 618 -19.71 -12.81 -10.12
N TRP A 619 -18.65 -12.28 -10.72
CA TRP A 619 -17.62 -11.54 -10.00
C TRP A 619 -17.33 -10.19 -10.64
N GLY A 620 -17.65 -9.11 -9.93
CA GLY A 620 -17.29 -7.75 -10.29
C GLY A 620 -16.09 -7.26 -9.48
N ASN A 621 -14.92 -7.12 -10.11
CA ASN A 621 -13.70 -6.70 -9.40
C ASN A 621 -13.83 -5.33 -8.73
N VAL A 622 -14.38 -4.35 -9.45
CA VAL A 622 -14.61 -2.99 -8.93
C VAL A 622 -15.67 -3.01 -7.83
N GLU A 623 -16.81 -3.66 -8.08
CA GLU A 623 -17.92 -3.76 -7.12
C GLU A 623 -17.45 -4.37 -5.80
N PHE A 624 -16.75 -5.50 -5.86
CA PHE A 624 -16.23 -6.18 -4.68
C PHE A 624 -15.29 -5.27 -3.89
N PHE A 625 -14.29 -4.66 -4.55
CA PHE A 625 -13.32 -3.83 -3.83
C PHE A 625 -13.93 -2.54 -3.29
N GLN A 626 -14.99 -2.02 -3.92
CA GLN A 626 -15.70 -0.84 -3.47
C GLN A 626 -16.30 -1.01 -2.07
N PHE A 627 -16.78 -2.21 -1.68
CA PHE A 627 -17.23 -2.46 -0.31
C PHE A 627 -16.10 -2.22 0.71
N ILE A 628 -14.87 -2.64 0.40
CA ILE A 628 -13.72 -2.44 1.28
C ILE A 628 -13.31 -0.96 1.31
N ILE A 629 -13.29 -0.26 0.17
CA ILE A 629 -13.02 1.18 0.12
C ILE A 629 -14.07 1.97 0.92
N ASP A 630 -15.35 1.62 0.76
CA ASP A 630 -16.46 2.26 1.48
C ASP A 630 -16.39 2.04 2.98
N ALA A 631 -15.84 0.89 3.41
CA ALA A 631 -15.56 0.63 4.82
C ALA A 631 -14.61 1.66 5.44
N ALA A 632 -13.65 2.16 4.65
CA ALA A 632 -12.63 3.12 5.09
C ALA A 632 -13.02 4.60 4.88
N LYS A 633 -14.19 4.88 4.29
CA LYS A 633 -14.65 6.27 4.12
C LYS A 633 -14.99 6.87 5.48
N MET A 634 -14.37 8.00 5.78
CA MET A 634 -14.73 8.84 6.93
C MET A 634 -16.22 9.19 6.88
N ASN A 635 -16.89 9.03 8.02
CA ASN A 635 -18.26 9.50 8.22
C ASN A 635 -18.31 11.00 8.45
#